data_AF-A0A7W7YFT7-F1
#
_entry.id   AF-A0A7W7YFT7-F1
#
_cell.length_a   1.000
_cell.length_b   1.000
_cell.length_c   1.000
_cell.angle_alpha   90.00
_cell.angle_beta   90.00
_cell.angle_gamma   90.00
#
_symmetry.space_group_name_H-M   'P 1'
#
loop_
_entity.id
_entity.type
_entity.pdbx_description
1 polymer ?
#
loop_
_entity_poly.entity_id
_entity_poly.type
_entity_poly.pdbx_seq_one_letter_code
_entity_poly.pdbx_strand_id
1 'polypeptide(L)'
;MRYQTPACLAAFLLASFTGLAADTITNSIGMKLVRIEAGSFVMGQNGPAADYKMTKHPEKFDDADWDEKPAHRVVITQAFQMGVTEVTVGQYRQFAPGFHAKEADDAAVNGVTWDEAVKFCEWLSKKEDKTYRLPTEAEWEYACRAGTTTLFNTGDSLPDGFQPWWSDIGYAERYFTGGMMPQPYRKGAKTGLRVAQTAANAWGLHDMHGNVAEWCLDWYGPYEAGEQTDPVGRSEGNFRVFRGGHHSSFVRLLRSANRAAWLPQTGSNRVGFRVVMGEMPAGKTLAPAPPPLNAQKVSQGVAEITPAPQDVPVFIGPKPYVKIEKDSFGPLFSSHNHSPGIAECPNGDLLAVWYSCVDEGGAELCNVASRLRKGAKEWETASPFWDGADVNDHGPKIWWDGKATLYHLVKGRDENLVRTSTDNGASWSAALVLEPAGEFGNQMIRLTDGTMVITHDSRQCSLVFSRDEGKTWGFNDVKQRASDFRPGGKGFRHPGIHAPIVQLNDGRLMAFSRNDPPEDQAKFELKTPISYSSDLGKSWTYEASEFSAISSVQRAVMIRLQEGGILLCSFTDQWRDWKNRKGMSFKSKAGEFTGYGMFAAVSFDEGKTWPVRRLITPGGKERSVNGIDRVMFTLSDTMAEPCGYLSATQTRDGNIQLITSKNHYVFNLAWLKTLP
;
A
#
# COMPACT_ATOMS: atom_id res chain seq x y z
N MET A 1 -54.46 -14.39 52.09
CA MET A 1 -53.02 -14.29 52.38
C MET A 1 -52.29 -14.04 51.07
N ARG A 2 -51.92 -12.78 50.81
CA ARG A 2 -51.13 -12.34 49.66
C ARG A 2 -49.72 -12.11 50.18
N TYR A 3 -48.73 -12.82 49.64
CA TYR A 3 -47.32 -12.59 49.96
C TYR A 3 -46.80 -11.44 49.10
N GLN A 4 -46.40 -10.35 49.76
CA GLN A 4 -45.63 -9.25 49.19
C GLN A 4 -44.14 -9.65 49.17
N THR A 5 -43.49 -9.56 48.02
CA THR A 5 -42.04 -9.49 47.88
C THR A 5 -41.63 -8.04 47.60
N PRO A 6 -40.59 -7.49 48.24
CA PRO A 6 -40.23 -6.10 48.09
C PRO A 6 -39.47 -5.86 46.78
N ALA A 7 -39.89 -4.85 46.02
CA ALA A 7 -39.13 -4.33 44.90
C ALA A 7 -37.99 -3.44 45.43
N CYS A 8 -36.74 -3.84 45.23
CA CYS A 8 -35.59 -2.95 45.35
C CYS A 8 -35.62 -1.98 44.16
N LEU A 9 -36.02 -0.72 44.42
CA LEU A 9 -35.74 0.38 43.51
C LEU A 9 -34.23 0.66 43.53
N ALA A 10 -33.52 0.22 42.49
CA ALA A 10 -32.21 0.76 42.18
C ALA A 10 -32.40 2.15 41.55
N ALA A 11 -32.08 3.19 42.29
CA ALA A 11 -32.04 4.56 41.77
C ALA A 11 -30.90 4.68 40.77
N PHE A 12 -31.22 4.70 39.47
CA PHE A 12 -30.31 5.22 38.46
C PHE A 12 -30.18 6.73 38.67
N LEU A 13 -29.05 7.16 39.22
CA LEU A 13 -28.62 8.56 39.17
C LEU A 13 -28.29 8.90 37.72
N LEU A 14 -29.27 9.40 36.98
CA LEU A 14 -29.05 10.21 35.79
C LEU A 14 -28.41 11.52 36.26
N ALA A 15 -27.08 11.59 36.23
CA ALA A 15 -26.39 12.86 36.34
C ALA A 15 -26.71 13.69 35.07
N SER A 16 -27.62 14.64 35.23
CA SER A 16 -27.81 15.72 34.28
C SER A 16 -26.52 16.57 34.25
N PHE A 17 -25.74 16.46 33.17
CA PHE A 17 -24.66 17.40 32.89
C PHE A 17 -25.30 18.75 32.49
N THR A 18 -25.71 19.55 33.47
CA THR A 18 -25.98 20.97 33.24
C THR A 18 -24.63 21.67 33.06
N GLY A 19 -24.47 22.35 31.92
CA GLY A 19 -23.21 22.92 31.45
C GLY A 19 -22.47 23.77 32.47
N LEU A 20 -21.43 23.19 33.07
CA LEU A 20 -20.30 23.93 33.59
C LEU A 20 -19.41 24.23 32.37
N ALA A 21 -19.14 25.51 32.12
CA ALA A 21 -18.16 25.91 31.12
C ALA A 21 -16.84 25.18 31.43
N ALA A 22 -16.34 24.40 30.48
CA ALA A 22 -15.15 23.59 30.71
C ALA A 22 -13.97 24.49 31.08
N ASP A 23 -13.32 24.22 32.22
CA ASP A 23 -12.20 25.00 32.73
C ASP A 23 -11.06 25.01 31.70
N THR A 24 -10.97 26.12 30.96
CA THR A 24 -10.00 26.30 29.89
C THR A 24 -8.85 27.15 30.40
N ILE A 25 -7.62 26.65 30.27
CA ILE A 25 -6.40 27.42 30.54
C ILE A 25 -5.78 27.90 29.22
N THR A 26 -5.05 29.01 29.25
CA THR A 26 -4.21 29.44 28.13
C THR A 26 -2.75 29.38 28.56
N ASN A 27 -1.92 28.68 27.80
CA ASN A 27 -0.51 28.49 28.13
C ASN A 27 0.37 29.63 27.57
N SER A 28 1.69 29.53 27.76
CA SER A 28 2.68 30.57 27.41
C SER A 28 2.80 30.86 25.91
N ILE A 29 2.30 29.98 25.04
CA ILE A 29 2.33 30.14 23.58
C ILE A 29 0.97 30.54 22.98
N GLY A 30 -0.03 30.82 23.85
CA GLY A 30 -1.38 31.18 23.45
C GLY A 30 -2.28 29.98 23.12
N MET A 31 -1.87 28.75 23.44
CA MET A 31 -2.68 27.55 23.25
C MET A 31 -3.71 27.43 24.37
N LYS A 32 -4.97 27.20 23.98
CA LYS A 32 -6.06 26.89 24.91
C LYS A 32 -6.11 25.39 25.17
N LEU A 33 -6.16 25.00 26.43
CA LEU A 33 -6.28 23.62 26.87
C LEU A 33 -7.52 23.48 27.74
N VAL A 34 -8.28 22.41 27.54
CA VAL A 34 -9.50 22.12 28.30
C VAL A 34 -9.34 20.83 29.10
N ARG A 35 -9.93 20.81 30.29
CA ARG A 35 -9.87 19.65 31.18
C ARG A 35 -10.79 18.54 30.68
N ILE A 36 -10.22 17.35 30.51
CA ILE A 36 -10.93 16.10 30.22
C ILE A 36 -10.91 15.27 31.50
N GLU A 37 -12.08 15.01 32.09
CA GLU A 37 -12.17 14.25 33.34
C GLU A 37 -11.89 12.76 33.13
N ALA A 38 -11.43 12.09 34.18
CA ALA A 38 -11.31 10.64 34.20
C ALA A 38 -12.66 9.95 33.96
N GLY A 39 -12.64 8.75 33.37
CA GLY A 39 -13.87 8.03 33.05
C GLY A 39 -13.62 6.73 32.31
N SER A 40 -14.67 6.20 31.69
CA SER A 40 -14.57 4.99 30.89
C SER A 40 -15.45 5.07 29.66
N PHE A 41 -15.04 4.38 28.58
CA PHE A 41 -15.79 4.30 27.34
C PHE A 41 -15.54 2.97 26.63
N VAL A 42 -16.25 2.75 25.52
CA VAL A 42 -15.97 1.65 24.61
C VAL A 42 -15.11 2.19 23.46
N MET A 43 -13.87 1.72 23.38
CA MET A 43 -12.91 2.02 22.32
C MET A 43 -13.16 1.10 21.12
N GLY A 44 -13.08 1.64 19.91
CA GLY A 44 -13.42 0.93 18.69
C GLY A 44 -14.93 0.83 18.45
N GLN A 45 -15.31 0.12 17.39
CA GLN A 45 -16.71 -0.04 17.01
C GLN A 45 -17.00 -1.50 16.63
N ASN A 46 -17.97 -2.10 17.33
CA ASN A 46 -18.59 -3.33 16.86
C ASN A 46 -19.78 -2.95 15.97
N GLY A 47 -19.89 -3.57 14.81
CA GLY A 47 -20.92 -3.27 13.83
C GLY A 47 -20.82 -4.20 12.62
N PRO A 48 -21.78 -4.13 11.67
CA PRO A 48 -21.63 -4.79 10.38
C PRO A 48 -20.27 -4.43 9.75
N ALA A 49 -19.70 -5.35 8.98
CA ALA A 49 -18.41 -5.11 8.34
C ALA A 49 -18.53 -4.03 7.27
N ALA A 50 -17.54 -3.14 7.20
CA ALA A 50 -17.43 -2.10 6.17
C ALA A 50 -17.72 -2.63 4.75
N ASP A 51 -18.74 -2.07 4.09
CA ASP A 51 -18.87 -2.17 2.64
C ASP A 51 -17.94 -1.16 1.97
N TYR A 52 -16.73 -1.60 1.65
CA TYR A 52 -15.74 -0.77 0.93
C TYR A 52 -16.14 -0.48 -0.52
N LYS A 53 -17.23 -1.04 -1.07
CA LYS A 53 -17.71 -0.77 -2.45
C LYS A 53 -18.55 0.52 -2.52
N MET A 54 -17.94 1.62 -2.09
CA MET A 54 -18.55 2.95 -1.90
C MET A 54 -19.19 3.58 -3.15
N THR A 55 -18.95 3.05 -4.36
CA THR A 55 -19.52 3.60 -5.61
C THR A 55 -21.05 3.46 -5.70
N LYS A 56 -21.69 2.70 -4.80
CA LYS A 56 -23.15 2.50 -4.79
C LYS A 56 -23.90 3.22 -3.67
N HIS A 57 -23.25 3.55 -2.54
CA HIS A 57 -23.91 4.07 -1.33
C HIS A 57 -23.03 5.03 -0.50
N PRO A 58 -22.69 6.23 -1.02
CA PRO A 58 -21.90 7.23 -0.27
C PRO A 58 -22.54 7.70 1.05
N GLU A 59 -23.83 7.42 1.24
CA GLU A 59 -24.62 7.70 2.44
C GLU A 59 -24.54 6.62 3.55
N LYS A 60 -23.91 5.46 3.28
CA LYS A 60 -23.70 4.42 4.30
C LYS A 60 -22.31 4.55 4.91
N PHE A 61 -22.27 4.76 6.21
CA PHE A 61 -21.05 4.96 6.99
C PHE A 61 -21.19 4.41 8.42
N ASP A 62 -22.19 3.59 8.68
CA ASP A 62 -22.42 2.88 9.94
C ASP A 62 -21.65 1.56 10.06
N ASP A 63 -21.07 1.09 8.96
CA ASP A 63 -20.27 -0.11 8.96
C ASP A 63 -18.89 0.13 9.61
N ALA A 64 -18.51 -0.76 10.51
CA ALA A 64 -17.25 -0.68 11.24
C ALA A 64 -16.09 -1.21 10.37
N ASP A 65 -15.04 -0.40 10.27
CA ASP A 65 -13.78 -0.80 9.65
C ASP A 65 -13.22 -2.04 10.37
N TRP A 66 -12.51 -2.91 9.64
CA TRP A 66 -11.94 -4.12 10.22
C TRP A 66 -10.92 -3.78 11.32
N ASP A 67 -10.24 -2.64 11.20
CA ASP A 67 -9.19 -2.20 12.11
C ASP A 67 -9.73 -1.57 13.41
N GLU A 68 -11.04 -1.37 13.52
CA GLU A 68 -11.69 -0.83 14.72
C GLU A 68 -12.14 -1.91 15.70
N LYS A 69 -11.81 -3.17 15.41
CA LYS A 69 -12.30 -4.35 16.12
C LYS A 69 -11.17 -5.09 16.84
N PRO A 70 -11.45 -5.75 17.97
CA PRO A 70 -12.73 -5.74 18.69
C PRO A 70 -12.96 -4.43 19.46
N ALA A 71 -14.22 -3.97 19.53
CA ALA A 71 -14.53 -2.90 20.46
C ALA A 71 -14.47 -3.41 21.90
N HIS A 72 -13.86 -2.64 22.79
CA HIS A 72 -13.52 -3.08 24.14
C HIS A 72 -13.59 -1.93 25.14
N ARG A 73 -13.73 -2.26 26.43
CA ARG A 73 -13.87 -1.26 27.49
C ARG A 73 -12.51 -0.68 27.85
N VAL A 74 -12.40 0.64 27.88
CA VAL A 74 -11.21 1.36 28.33
C VAL A 74 -11.57 2.26 29.52
N VAL A 75 -10.72 2.25 30.53
CA VAL A 75 -10.79 3.14 31.70
C VAL A 75 -9.61 4.12 31.63
N ILE A 76 -9.91 5.41 31.67
CA ILE A 76 -8.94 6.50 31.84
C ILE A 76 -9.00 6.93 33.31
N THR A 77 -7.93 6.67 34.08
CA THR A 77 -7.95 6.85 35.54
C THR A 77 -7.59 8.26 35.99
N GLN A 78 -6.89 9.02 35.15
CA GLN A 78 -6.44 10.37 35.46
C GLN A 78 -7.02 11.37 34.48
N ALA A 79 -7.49 12.49 35.02
CA ALA A 79 -7.86 13.63 34.19
C ALA A 79 -6.61 14.25 33.57
N PHE A 80 -6.76 14.80 32.37
CA PHE A 80 -5.71 15.49 31.64
C PHE A 80 -6.25 16.75 30.99
N GLN A 81 -5.36 17.59 30.48
CA GLN A 81 -5.72 18.80 29.75
C GLN A 81 -5.41 18.57 28.27
N MET A 82 -6.31 18.91 27.35
CA MET A 82 -6.13 18.70 25.92
C MET A 82 -6.30 20.00 25.14
N GLY A 83 -5.49 20.17 24.09
CA GLY A 83 -5.61 21.28 23.14
C GLY A 83 -7.03 21.38 22.61
N VAL A 84 -7.64 22.55 22.78
CA VAL A 84 -9.00 22.86 22.28
C VAL A 84 -9.09 22.67 20.76
N THR A 85 -7.97 22.84 20.07
CA THR A 85 -7.76 22.61 18.65
C THR A 85 -6.45 21.86 18.41
N GLU A 86 -6.19 21.50 17.16
CA GLU A 86 -4.86 21.15 16.67
C GLU A 86 -3.86 22.29 16.91
N VAL A 87 -2.57 21.94 16.95
CA VAL A 87 -1.49 22.92 17.02
C VAL A 87 -1.51 23.78 15.76
N THR A 88 -1.47 25.10 15.92
CA THR A 88 -1.50 26.00 14.77
C THR A 88 -0.11 26.24 14.20
N VAL A 89 -0.02 26.68 12.94
CA VAL A 89 1.21 27.11 12.29
C VAL A 89 1.93 28.18 13.11
N GLY A 90 1.20 29.16 13.65
CA GLY A 90 1.76 30.22 14.49
C GLY A 90 2.32 29.71 15.81
N GLN A 91 1.68 28.72 16.43
CA GLN A 91 2.20 28.03 17.62
C GLN A 91 3.45 27.21 17.28
N TYR A 92 3.42 26.46 16.19
CA TYR A 92 4.55 25.63 15.74
C TYR A 92 5.78 26.46 15.37
N ARG A 93 5.59 27.64 14.76
CA ARG A 93 6.69 28.59 14.46
C ARG A 93 7.42 29.10 15.69
N GLN A 94 6.80 29.10 16.87
CA GLN A 94 7.49 29.45 18.11
C GLN A 94 8.51 28.37 18.52
N PHE A 95 8.25 27.10 18.17
CA PHE A 95 9.19 25.99 18.32
C PHE A 95 10.22 25.97 17.19
N ALA A 96 9.76 26.10 15.94
CA ALA A 96 10.59 26.04 14.73
C ALA A 96 10.40 27.30 13.87
N PRO A 97 11.12 28.41 14.15
CA PRO A 97 10.95 29.68 13.44
C PRO A 97 11.18 29.61 11.92
N GLY A 98 11.96 28.63 11.46
CA GLY A 98 12.21 28.36 10.03
C GLY A 98 11.13 27.52 9.35
N PHE A 99 10.04 27.15 10.04
CA PHE A 99 8.97 26.34 9.46
C PHE A 99 8.16 27.14 8.43
N HIS A 100 8.29 26.73 7.16
CA HIS A 100 7.61 27.32 6.03
C HIS A 100 6.31 26.55 5.72
N ALA A 101 5.18 27.23 5.94
CA ALA A 101 3.84 26.77 5.60
C ALA A 101 3.18 27.84 4.71
N LYS A 102 2.34 27.41 3.77
CA LYS A 102 1.57 28.33 2.91
C LYS A 102 0.36 28.90 3.63
N GLU A 103 -0.06 28.20 4.68
CA GLU A 103 -1.22 28.48 5.50
C GLU A 103 -0.95 29.64 6.49
N ALA A 104 -2.04 30.27 6.94
CA ALA A 104 -2.00 31.35 7.93
C ALA A 104 -1.62 30.82 9.33
N ASP A 105 -1.22 31.70 10.24
CA ASP A 105 -0.79 31.33 11.60
C ASP A 105 -1.88 30.66 12.44
N ASP A 106 -3.15 30.87 12.12
CA ASP A 106 -4.31 30.25 12.78
C ASP A 106 -4.81 28.98 12.08
N ALA A 107 -4.06 28.47 11.09
CA ALA A 107 -4.28 27.15 10.50
C ALA A 107 -3.58 26.05 11.28
N ALA A 108 -4.14 24.85 11.28
CA ALA A 108 -3.52 23.64 11.80
C ALA A 108 -2.21 23.35 11.07
N VAL A 109 -1.17 23.06 11.85
CA VAL A 109 0.09 22.57 11.32
C VAL A 109 -0.12 21.19 10.69
N ASN A 110 0.48 20.96 9.53
CA ASN A 110 0.45 19.69 8.82
C ASN A 110 1.79 19.46 8.10
N GLY A 111 1.98 18.29 7.50
CA GLY A 111 3.23 17.97 6.82
C GLY A 111 4.39 17.70 7.77
N VAL A 112 4.09 17.55 9.06
CA VAL A 112 5.06 17.24 10.12
C VAL A 112 5.09 15.75 10.39
N THR A 113 6.28 15.24 10.64
CA THR A 113 6.53 13.87 11.09
C THR A 113 6.02 13.68 12.52
N TRP A 114 5.80 12.43 12.92
CA TRP A 114 5.48 12.11 14.32
C TRP A 114 6.63 12.53 15.25
N ASP A 115 7.88 12.31 14.84
CA ASP A 115 9.07 12.68 15.60
C ASP A 115 9.16 14.21 15.83
N GLU A 116 8.78 15.02 14.84
CA GLU A 116 8.70 16.48 14.98
C GLU A 116 7.58 16.93 15.92
N ALA A 117 6.42 16.28 15.87
CA ALA A 117 5.32 16.56 16.78
C ALA A 117 5.69 16.24 18.25
N VAL A 118 6.42 15.15 18.49
CA VAL A 118 6.98 14.82 19.81
C VAL A 118 8.00 15.86 20.27
N LYS A 119 8.94 16.27 19.40
CA LYS A 119 9.92 17.32 19.74
C LYS A 119 9.25 18.66 20.08
N PHE A 120 8.14 19.00 19.43
CA PHE A 120 7.34 20.17 19.81
C PHE A 120 6.81 20.04 21.25
N CYS A 121 6.28 18.87 21.60
CA CYS A 121 5.77 18.60 22.96
C CYS A 121 6.88 18.64 24.00
N GLU A 122 8.05 18.06 23.71
CA GLU A 122 9.23 18.10 24.59
C GLU A 122 9.75 19.54 24.80
N TRP A 123 9.79 20.33 23.73
CA TRP A 123 10.15 21.74 23.81
C TRP A 123 9.19 22.53 24.68
N LEU A 124 7.88 22.33 24.48
CA LEU A 124 6.85 23.00 25.27
C LEU A 124 6.92 22.58 26.75
N SER A 125 7.22 21.30 27.00
CA SER A 125 7.44 20.75 28.34
C SER A 125 8.56 21.46 29.07
N LYS A 126 9.72 21.58 28.41
CA LYS A 126 10.88 22.29 28.96
C LYS A 126 10.61 23.79 29.16
N LYS A 127 9.84 24.40 28.27
CA LYS A 127 9.52 25.84 28.33
C LYS A 127 8.64 26.18 29.54
N GLU A 128 7.71 25.30 29.91
CA GLU A 128 6.74 25.57 30.98
C GLU A 128 6.96 24.81 32.28
N ASP A 129 7.94 23.89 32.32
CA ASP A 129 8.16 22.96 33.44
C ASP A 129 6.88 22.13 33.74
N LYS A 130 6.28 21.59 32.68
CA LYS A 130 5.07 20.76 32.73
C LYS A 130 5.19 19.62 31.72
N THR A 131 4.47 18.53 31.93
CA THR A 131 4.47 17.39 30.99
C THR A 131 3.51 17.66 29.83
N TYR A 132 4.04 17.90 28.63
CA TYR A 132 3.31 17.96 27.36
C TYR A 132 3.68 16.78 26.47
N ARG A 133 2.68 16.19 25.80
CA ARG A 133 2.83 15.01 24.95
C ARG A 133 1.74 14.94 23.89
N LEU A 134 1.90 14.02 22.94
CA LEU A 134 0.79 13.58 22.11
C LEU A 134 -0.24 12.82 22.97
N PRO A 135 -1.55 12.85 22.61
CA PRO A 135 -2.52 11.98 23.24
C PRO A 135 -2.17 10.51 22.96
N THR A 136 -2.45 9.64 23.92
CA THR A 136 -2.63 8.22 23.57
C THR A 136 -3.83 8.08 22.65
N GLU A 137 -3.84 7.02 21.85
CA GLU A 137 -4.91 6.68 20.94
C GLU A 137 -6.27 6.58 21.69
N ALA A 138 -6.25 6.03 22.90
CA ALA A 138 -7.41 5.89 23.75
C ALA A 138 -7.89 7.23 24.32
N GLU A 139 -6.97 8.10 24.76
CA GLU A 139 -7.34 9.46 25.20
C GLU A 139 -7.94 10.26 24.05
N TRP A 140 -7.42 10.12 22.83
CA TRP A 140 -7.96 10.79 21.65
C TRP A 140 -9.41 10.38 21.38
N GLU A 141 -9.72 9.08 21.34
CA GLU A 141 -11.09 8.62 21.07
C GLU A 141 -12.04 8.90 22.23
N TYR A 142 -11.57 8.78 23.47
CA TYR A 142 -12.34 9.18 24.65
C TYR A 142 -12.76 10.66 24.58
N ALA A 143 -11.79 11.52 24.25
CA ALA A 143 -11.99 12.95 24.10
C ALA A 143 -12.86 13.28 22.89
N CYS A 144 -12.69 12.57 21.76
CA CYS A 144 -13.50 12.72 20.56
C CYS A 144 -14.97 12.42 20.84
N ARG A 145 -15.25 11.25 21.42
CA ARG A 145 -16.61 10.77 21.74
C ARG A 145 -17.33 11.66 22.75
N ALA A 146 -16.62 12.24 23.71
CA ALA A 146 -17.19 13.16 24.69
C ALA A 146 -18.48 12.65 25.37
N GLY A 147 -18.47 11.35 25.72
CA GLY A 147 -19.59 10.67 26.38
C GLY A 147 -20.61 10.01 25.43
N THR A 148 -20.49 10.18 24.11
CA THR A 148 -21.37 9.50 23.15
C THR A 148 -20.88 8.07 22.82
N THR A 149 -21.82 7.23 22.38
CA THR A 149 -21.55 5.88 21.84
C THR A 149 -21.87 5.78 20.34
N THR A 150 -22.22 6.91 19.73
CA THR A 150 -22.61 7.02 18.32
C THR A 150 -21.39 7.07 17.40
N LEU A 151 -21.62 7.05 16.08
CA LEU A 151 -20.54 7.08 15.07
C LEU A 151 -19.66 8.34 15.17
N PHE A 152 -20.28 9.47 15.52
CA PHE A 152 -19.66 10.78 15.73
C PHE A 152 -20.08 11.34 17.08
N ASN A 153 -19.38 12.36 17.59
CA ASN A 153 -19.83 13.08 18.79
C ASN A 153 -21.12 13.88 18.56
N THR A 154 -21.49 14.10 17.29
CA THR A 154 -22.71 14.78 16.86
C THR A 154 -23.91 13.84 16.69
N GLY A 155 -23.75 12.55 16.99
CA GLY A 155 -24.74 11.51 16.74
C GLY A 155 -24.30 10.55 15.63
N ASP A 156 -25.27 9.96 14.93
CA ASP A 156 -24.99 8.99 13.85
C ASP A 156 -24.80 9.65 12.49
N SER A 157 -24.69 10.98 12.43
CA SER A 157 -24.37 11.74 11.22
C SER A 157 -23.51 12.97 11.53
N LEU A 158 -22.77 13.44 10.52
CA LEU A 158 -22.00 14.68 10.61
C LEU A 158 -22.84 15.87 10.11
N PRO A 159 -22.90 16.98 10.87
CA PRO A 159 -23.54 18.21 10.41
C PRO A 159 -22.86 18.82 9.19
N ASP A 160 -23.58 19.67 8.48
CA ASP A 160 -23.04 20.52 7.41
C ASP A 160 -21.79 21.28 7.90
N GLY A 161 -20.71 21.26 7.10
CA GLY A 161 -19.47 21.98 7.37
C GLY A 161 -18.35 21.17 8.02
N PHE A 162 -18.62 19.94 8.50
CA PHE A 162 -17.57 19.01 8.99
C PHE A 162 -16.78 18.33 7.86
N GLN A 163 -17.30 18.36 6.63
CA GLN A 163 -16.66 17.79 5.44
C GLN A 163 -16.54 18.81 4.29
N PRO A 164 -15.77 19.89 4.47
CA PRO A 164 -15.47 20.79 3.38
C PRO A 164 -14.46 20.11 2.44
N TRP A 165 -14.94 19.55 1.32
CA TRP A 165 -14.05 18.95 0.32
C TRP A 165 -13.20 20.04 -0.36
N TRP A 166 -12.04 20.33 0.22
CA TRP A 166 -11.22 21.51 -0.11
C TRP A 166 -10.33 21.33 -1.35
N SER A 167 -9.89 20.12 -1.68
CA SER A 167 -9.00 19.91 -2.84
C SER A 167 -9.17 18.57 -3.55
N ASP A 168 -8.80 18.59 -4.82
CA ASP A 168 -8.78 17.51 -5.80
C ASP A 168 -7.41 16.84 -5.85
N ILE A 169 -6.84 16.38 -4.72
CA ILE A 169 -5.54 15.66 -4.72
C ILE A 169 -5.66 14.27 -5.40
N GLY A 170 -6.19 14.21 -6.64
CA GLY A 170 -6.39 13.04 -7.50
C GLY A 170 -7.67 12.25 -7.25
N TYR A 171 -8.48 12.62 -6.25
CA TYR A 171 -9.48 11.70 -5.72
C TYR A 171 -10.95 12.04 -6.01
N ALA A 172 -11.29 13.29 -6.33
CA ALA A 172 -12.68 13.65 -6.64
C ALA A 172 -13.21 12.88 -7.87
N GLU A 173 -12.46 12.87 -8.98
CA GLU A 173 -12.82 12.10 -10.18
C GLU A 173 -12.76 10.57 -9.96
N ARG A 174 -11.92 10.13 -9.02
CA ARG A 174 -11.80 8.72 -8.62
C ARG A 174 -13.04 8.22 -7.89
N TYR A 175 -13.59 9.06 -7.00
CA TYR A 175 -14.73 8.70 -6.16
C TYR A 175 -16.08 9.08 -6.76
N PHE A 176 -16.11 10.03 -7.69
CA PHE A 176 -17.30 10.45 -8.42
C PHE A 176 -17.10 10.22 -9.94
N THR A 177 -16.68 9.01 -10.30
CA THR A 177 -16.32 8.66 -11.69
C THR A 177 -17.51 8.84 -12.63
N GLY A 178 -17.40 9.75 -13.61
CA GLY A 178 -18.47 10.04 -14.57
C GLY A 178 -19.67 10.81 -14.02
N GLY A 179 -19.61 11.27 -12.77
CA GLY A 179 -20.64 12.07 -12.11
C GLY A 179 -20.09 13.38 -11.57
N MET A 180 -20.96 14.38 -11.40
CA MET A 180 -20.57 15.57 -10.66
C MET A 180 -20.63 15.27 -9.16
N MET A 181 -19.57 15.60 -8.39
CA MET A 181 -19.57 15.47 -6.90
C MET A 181 -20.90 15.94 -6.29
N PRO A 182 -21.55 15.29 -5.33
CA PRO A 182 -22.81 15.79 -4.76
C PRO A 182 -22.72 17.24 -4.28
N GLN A 183 -23.81 18.01 -4.43
CA GLN A 183 -23.86 19.44 -4.08
C GLN A 183 -23.31 19.77 -2.68
N PRO A 184 -23.53 18.94 -1.62
CA PRO A 184 -22.92 19.17 -0.30
C PRO A 184 -21.39 19.25 -0.32
N TYR A 185 -20.73 18.50 -1.19
CA TYR A 185 -19.27 18.48 -1.35
C TYR A 185 -18.74 19.51 -2.36
N ARG A 186 -19.62 20.19 -3.12
CA ARG A 186 -19.26 21.19 -4.14
C ARG A 186 -19.03 22.60 -3.58
N LYS A 187 -19.23 22.85 -2.29
CA LYS A 187 -19.09 24.19 -1.70
C LYS A 187 -17.61 24.59 -1.62
N GLY A 188 -17.07 25.05 -2.74
CA GLY A 188 -15.73 25.58 -2.93
C GLY A 188 -15.51 26.97 -2.31
N ALA A 189 -15.88 27.17 -1.05
CA ALA A 189 -15.14 28.16 -0.28
C ALA A 189 -13.83 27.49 0.09
N LYS A 190 -12.71 28.09 -0.29
CA LYS A 190 -11.46 27.80 0.38
C LYS A 190 -11.64 28.18 1.87
N THR A 191 -12.15 27.26 2.70
CA THR A 191 -12.00 27.29 4.16
C THR A 191 -10.63 26.74 4.49
N GLY A 192 -9.63 27.60 4.71
CA GLY A 192 -8.25 27.13 4.95
C GLY A 192 -8.21 26.11 6.08
N LEU A 193 -7.06 25.52 6.38
CA LEU A 193 -6.91 24.61 7.53
C LEU A 193 -7.03 25.34 8.89
N ARG A 194 -7.71 26.50 8.92
CA ARG A 194 -8.02 27.30 10.09
C ARG A 194 -8.67 26.41 11.13
N VAL A 195 -8.20 26.50 12.37
CA VAL A 195 -8.77 25.74 13.48
C VAL A 195 -10.07 26.36 13.99
N ALA A 196 -10.78 25.61 14.83
CA ALA A 196 -12.06 25.93 15.46
C ALA A 196 -13.17 26.32 14.47
N GLN A 197 -13.28 25.62 13.34
CA GLN A 197 -14.34 25.88 12.34
C GLN A 197 -15.58 25.01 12.57
N THR A 198 -15.41 23.83 13.16
CA THR A 198 -16.52 22.96 13.55
C THR A 198 -17.02 23.26 14.96
N ALA A 199 -18.24 22.85 15.28
CA ALA A 199 -18.78 23.00 16.63
C ALA A 199 -17.97 22.18 17.65
N ALA A 200 -17.79 22.73 18.84
CA ALA A 200 -17.13 22.00 19.92
C ALA A 200 -17.99 20.82 20.39
N ASN A 201 -17.34 19.71 20.76
CA ASN A 201 -18.01 18.60 21.45
C ASN A 201 -18.30 18.94 22.93
N ALA A 202 -18.86 18.00 23.69
CA ALA A 202 -19.25 18.25 25.08
C ALA A 202 -18.08 18.61 26.02
N TRP A 203 -16.84 18.33 25.62
CA TRP A 203 -15.63 18.75 26.33
C TRP A 203 -15.13 20.14 25.94
N GLY A 204 -15.69 20.77 24.91
CA GLY A 204 -15.17 22.03 24.37
C GLY A 204 -14.10 21.86 23.30
N LEU A 205 -13.87 20.63 22.79
CA LEU A 205 -12.88 20.37 21.74
C LEU A 205 -13.48 20.58 20.35
N HIS A 206 -12.76 21.30 19.49
CA HIS A 206 -13.12 21.50 18.09
C HIS A 206 -12.38 20.53 17.16
N ASP A 207 -12.93 20.39 15.95
CA ASP A 207 -12.32 19.74 14.79
C ASP A 207 -11.97 18.25 14.98
N MET A 208 -12.69 17.58 15.88
CA MET A 208 -12.51 16.14 16.17
C MET A 208 -12.89 15.17 15.04
N HIS A 209 -13.48 15.68 13.95
CA HIS A 209 -13.99 14.90 12.81
C HIS A 209 -13.61 15.56 11.47
N GLY A 210 -12.34 15.89 11.27
CA GLY A 210 -11.84 16.45 10.01
C GLY A 210 -10.70 17.46 10.20
N ASN A 211 -10.66 18.47 9.34
CA ASN A 211 -9.56 19.44 9.20
C ASN A 211 -8.21 18.78 8.85
N VAL A 212 -7.46 18.27 9.82
CA VAL A 212 -6.29 17.40 9.64
C VAL A 212 -6.40 16.19 10.56
N ALA A 213 -5.88 15.05 10.09
CA ALA A 213 -5.77 13.89 10.95
C ALA A 213 -4.68 14.13 12.00
N GLU A 214 -4.74 13.45 13.14
CA GLU A 214 -3.88 13.80 14.27
C GLU A 214 -3.05 12.63 14.78
N TRP A 215 -1.74 12.85 14.85
CA TRP A 215 -0.81 11.91 15.45
C TRP A 215 -1.17 11.59 16.90
N CYS A 216 -1.23 10.29 17.20
CA CYS A 216 -1.29 9.74 18.55
C CYS A 216 0.08 9.19 18.95
N LEU A 217 0.29 8.97 20.25
CA LEU A 217 1.53 8.45 20.78
C LEU A 217 1.80 6.99 20.35
N ASP A 218 0.75 6.20 20.17
CA ASP A 218 0.79 4.75 20.13
C ASP A 218 1.47 4.18 18.88
N TRP A 219 2.21 3.09 19.07
CA TRP A 219 2.57 2.20 17.97
C TRP A 219 1.34 1.44 17.48
N TYR A 220 1.15 1.42 16.17
CA TYR A 220 0.05 0.73 15.52
C TYR A 220 0.16 -0.80 15.67
N GLY A 221 -0.99 -1.42 15.92
CA GLY A 221 -1.19 -2.85 15.82
C GLY A 221 -2.64 -3.23 16.16
N PRO A 222 -3.02 -4.50 15.98
CA PRO A 222 -4.41 -4.92 16.16
C PRO A 222 -4.84 -4.75 17.62
N TYR A 223 -6.11 -4.41 17.84
CA TYR A 223 -6.70 -4.39 19.18
C TYR A 223 -6.70 -5.77 19.84
N GLU A 224 -6.56 -5.78 21.16
CA GLU A 224 -6.71 -6.97 21.99
C GLU A 224 -8.07 -6.91 22.70
N ALA A 225 -8.77 -8.04 22.71
CA ALA A 225 -10.03 -8.14 23.44
C ALA A 225 -9.81 -8.00 24.95
N GLY A 226 -10.81 -7.49 25.67
CA GLY A 226 -10.80 -7.37 27.13
C GLY A 226 -10.71 -5.93 27.62
N GLU A 227 -10.97 -5.72 28.91
CA GLU A 227 -10.89 -4.39 29.51
C GLU A 227 -9.44 -3.94 29.64
N GLN A 228 -9.20 -2.67 29.31
CA GLN A 228 -7.90 -2.01 29.44
C GLN A 228 -8.02 -0.80 30.36
N THR A 229 -6.96 -0.51 31.09
CA THR A 229 -6.84 0.67 31.95
C THR A 229 -5.61 1.44 31.52
N ASP A 230 -5.81 2.73 31.19
CA ASP A 230 -4.75 3.65 30.77
C ASP A 230 -3.86 3.12 29.63
N PRO A 231 -4.43 2.54 28.55
CA PRO A 231 -3.62 1.91 27.50
C PRO A 231 -2.69 2.90 26.80
N VAL A 232 -1.46 2.45 26.56
CA VAL A 232 -0.38 3.22 25.91
C VAL A 232 0.12 2.55 24.61
N GLY A 233 -0.68 1.62 24.09
CA GLY A 233 -0.38 0.91 22.85
C GLY A 233 0.70 -0.16 22.97
N ARG A 234 1.22 -0.59 21.81
CA ARG A 234 2.29 -1.60 21.72
C ARG A 234 3.66 -1.01 22.03
N SER A 235 4.60 -1.85 22.44
CA SER A 235 5.97 -1.45 22.77
C SER A 235 6.78 -1.02 21.54
N GLU A 236 6.46 -1.57 20.37
CA GLU A 236 7.11 -1.28 19.10
C GLU A 236 6.16 -1.52 17.91
N GLY A 237 6.52 -1.00 16.75
CA GLY A 237 5.81 -1.18 15.49
C GLY A 237 6.52 -0.48 14.34
N ASN A 238 5.99 -0.63 13.13
CA ASN A 238 6.47 0.11 11.96
C ASN A 238 5.80 1.49 11.83
N PHE A 239 4.56 1.61 12.30
CA PHE A 239 3.70 2.77 12.07
C PHE A 239 3.19 3.34 13.39
N ARG A 240 2.96 4.65 13.43
CA ARG A 240 2.28 5.35 14.52
C ARG A 240 0.82 5.60 14.15
N VAL A 241 -0.05 5.55 15.15
CA VAL A 241 -1.48 5.80 14.94
C VAL A 241 -1.74 7.28 14.69
N PHE A 242 -2.68 7.57 13.80
CA PHE A 242 -3.34 8.87 13.72
C PHE A 242 -4.87 8.67 13.60
N ARG A 243 -5.64 9.67 14.05
CA ARG A 243 -7.12 9.58 14.12
C ARG A 243 -7.81 10.85 13.61
N GLY A 244 -9.14 10.78 13.47
CA GLY A 244 -10.02 11.90 13.12
C GLY A 244 -10.22 12.18 11.63
N GLY A 245 -9.40 11.57 10.78
CA GLY A 245 -9.37 11.81 9.33
C GLY A 245 -9.09 13.29 8.99
N HIS A 246 -9.23 13.67 7.72
CA HIS A 246 -8.91 15.02 7.25
C HIS A 246 -10.02 15.61 6.37
N HIS A 247 -9.92 16.90 6.04
CA HIS A 247 -10.87 17.66 5.20
C HIS A 247 -11.23 17.06 3.82
N SER A 248 -10.56 16.01 3.37
CA SER A 248 -10.86 15.30 2.11
C SER A 248 -10.95 13.78 2.29
N SER A 249 -11.16 13.33 3.52
CA SER A 249 -11.50 11.95 3.84
C SER A 249 -12.99 11.68 3.61
N PHE A 250 -13.33 10.43 3.38
CA PHE A 250 -14.72 9.99 3.41
C PHE A 250 -15.31 10.11 4.81
N VAL A 251 -16.63 10.30 4.87
CA VAL A 251 -17.43 10.28 6.11
C VAL A 251 -17.06 9.10 7.01
N ARG A 252 -16.88 7.91 6.42
CA ARG A 252 -16.54 6.67 7.16
C ARG A 252 -15.21 6.75 7.92
N LEU A 253 -14.26 7.53 7.42
CA LEU A 253 -12.93 7.74 8.00
C LEU A 253 -12.89 8.91 9.00
N LEU A 254 -14.01 9.63 9.16
CA LEU A 254 -14.15 10.71 10.14
C LEU A 254 -14.82 10.25 11.42
N ARG A 255 -15.18 8.96 11.52
CA ARG A 255 -15.85 8.40 12.70
C ARG A 255 -14.94 8.45 13.92
N SER A 256 -15.54 8.57 15.10
CA SER A 256 -14.81 8.59 16.38
C SER A 256 -13.89 7.38 16.55
N ALA A 257 -14.35 6.21 16.10
CA ALA A 257 -13.63 4.95 16.20
C ALA A 257 -12.51 4.80 15.16
N ASN A 258 -12.57 5.52 14.03
CA ASN A 258 -11.61 5.31 12.96
C ASN A 258 -10.19 5.63 13.42
N ARG A 259 -9.27 4.82 12.93
CA ARG A 259 -7.84 4.89 13.18
C ARG A 259 -7.16 4.52 11.89
N ALA A 260 -6.00 5.12 11.71
CA ALA A 260 -5.14 4.90 10.57
C ALA A 260 -3.70 4.95 11.06
N ALA A 261 -2.76 4.52 10.24
CA ALA A 261 -1.37 4.44 10.68
C ALA A 261 -0.40 4.86 9.60
N TRP A 262 0.66 5.57 10.00
CA TRP A 262 1.68 6.05 9.07
C TRP A 262 3.07 5.94 9.66
N LEU A 263 4.10 5.98 8.80
CA LEU A 263 5.49 5.95 9.24
C LEU A 263 5.82 7.19 10.09
N PRO A 264 6.49 7.04 11.24
CA PRO A 264 6.81 8.17 12.08
C PRO A 264 7.80 9.17 11.46
N GLN A 265 8.61 8.73 10.48
CA GLN A 265 9.68 9.53 9.88
C GLN A 265 9.22 10.37 8.67
N THR A 266 7.97 10.24 8.23
CA THR A 266 7.46 10.95 7.05
C THR A 266 6.27 11.83 7.42
N GLY A 267 6.30 13.09 6.98
CA GLY A 267 5.18 14.00 7.13
C GLY A 267 4.21 13.88 5.96
N SER A 268 2.93 14.16 6.20
CA SER A 268 1.91 14.26 5.15
C SER A 268 1.11 15.54 5.35
N ASN A 269 0.77 16.23 4.28
CA ASN A 269 -0.04 17.46 4.33
C ASN A 269 -1.48 17.25 4.84
N ARG A 270 -1.83 16.00 5.17
CA ARG A 270 -3.12 15.57 5.74
C ARG A 270 -3.05 15.32 7.25
N VAL A 271 -1.84 15.26 7.82
CA VAL A 271 -1.62 14.87 9.22
C VAL A 271 -0.92 15.99 9.96
N GLY A 272 -1.54 16.41 11.06
CA GLY A 272 -1.05 17.32 12.08
C GLY A 272 -1.09 16.65 13.44
N PHE A 273 -1.28 17.44 14.50
CA PHE A 273 -1.40 16.91 15.86
C PHE A 273 -2.05 17.92 16.81
N ARG A 274 -2.59 17.41 17.92
CA ARG A 274 -2.94 18.19 19.10
C ARG A 274 -2.16 17.70 20.31
N VAL A 275 -2.17 18.49 21.38
CA VAL A 275 -1.32 18.27 22.55
C VAL A 275 -2.16 17.93 23.79
N VAL A 276 -1.65 17.01 24.59
CA VAL A 276 -2.10 16.75 25.96
C VAL A 276 -1.07 17.33 26.94
N MET A 277 -1.56 17.99 27.99
CA MET A 277 -0.80 18.36 29.18
C MET A 277 -1.24 17.47 30.34
N GLY A 278 -0.34 16.64 30.83
CA GLY A 278 -0.61 15.64 31.86
C GLY A 278 0.43 14.52 31.82
N GLU A 279 0.55 13.82 32.94
CA GLU A 279 1.46 12.69 33.06
C GLU A 279 1.15 11.58 32.04
N MET A 280 2.17 10.79 31.73
CA MET A 280 1.98 9.58 30.92
C MET A 280 1.05 8.61 31.65
N PRO A 281 0.05 8.01 30.95
CA PRO A 281 -0.79 7.01 31.58
C PRO A 281 0.06 5.82 32.05
N ALA A 282 -0.25 5.28 33.24
CA ALA A 282 0.54 4.22 33.88
C ALA A 282 0.12 2.80 33.46
N GLY A 283 -0.66 2.67 32.38
CA GLY A 283 -1.15 1.39 31.90
C GLY A 283 -0.05 0.52 31.31
N LYS A 284 -0.38 -0.76 31.16
CA LYS A 284 0.55 -1.77 30.66
C LYS A 284 0.80 -1.56 29.17
N THR A 285 2.06 -1.44 28.78
CA THR A 285 2.49 -1.51 27.37
C THR A 285 2.24 -2.92 26.82
N LEU A 286 1.59 -3.01 25.66
CA LEU A 286 1.34 -4.27 24.98
C LEU A 286 2.61 -4.78 24.29
N ALA A 287 2.71 -6.10 24.14
CA ALA A 287 3.79 -6.71 23.38
C ALA A 287 3.72 -6.29 21.89
N PRO A 288 4.81 -6.47 21.12
CA PRO A 288 4.77 -6.31 19.68
C PRO A 288 3.67 -7.20 19.05
N ALA A 289 3.13 -6.79 17.90
CA ALA A 289 2.13 -7.60 17.21
C ALA A 289 2.74 -8.97 16.82
N PRO A 290 1.98 -10.07 16.93
CA PRO A 290 2.49 -11.38 16.54
C PRO A 290 2.82 -11.40 15.04
N PRO A 291 3.87 -12.12 14.62
CA PRO A 291 4.25 -12.20 13.22
C PRO A 291 3.12 -12.85 12.38
N PRO A 292 2.86 -12.39 11.15
CA PRO A 292 1.87 -13.00 10.26
C PRO A 292 2.29 -14.40 9.80
N LEU A 293 1.35 -15.19 9.27
CA LEU A 293 1.57 -16.59 8.89
C LEU A 293 2.80 -16.77 7.97
N ASN A 294 2.97 -15.91 6.97
CA ASN A 294 4.10 -15.94 6.03
C ASN A 294 5.49 -15.72 6.69
N ALA A 295 5.52 -15.26 7.94
CA ALA A 295 6.72 -15.01 8.75
C ALA A 295 6.87 -16.02 9.92
N GLN A 296 5.88 -16.88 10.15
CA GLN A 296 5.93 -17.89 11.20
C GLN A 296 6.69 -19.13 10.74
N LYS A 297 7.42 -19.77 11.68
CA LYS A 297 8.09 -21.06 11.51
C LYS A 297 8.98 -21.12 10.25
N VAL A 298 9.62 -20.02 9.91
CA VAL A 298 10.54 -19.93 8.76
C VAL A 298 11.86 -20.59 9.11
N SER A 299 12.25 -21.59 8.31
CA SER A 299 13.57 -22.23 8.42
C SER A 299 14.66 -21.22 8.08
N GLN A 300 15.70 -21.13 8.92
CA GLN A 300 16.75 -20.14 8.77
C GLN A 300 17.99 -20.63 8.02
N GLY A 301 18.11 -21.94 7.78
CA GLY A 301 19.24 -22.51 7.05
C GLY A 301 19.22 -22.12 5.58
N VAL A 302 20.40 -21.93 4.99
CA VAL A 302 20.54 -21.83 3.54
C VAL A 302 20.38 -23.22 2.95
N ALA A 303 19.45 -23.37 2.02
CA ALA A 303 19.23 -24.64 1.35
C ALA A 303 20.30 -24.88 0.29
N GLU A 304 20.89 -26.07 0.30
CA GLU A 304 21.50 -26.63 -0.89
C GLU A 304 20.39 -27.08 -1.85
N ILE A 305 20.51 -26.65 -3.11
CA ILE A 305 19.55 -26.93 -4.18
C ILE A 305 20.32 -27.59 -5.32
N THR A 306 19.92 -28.82 -5.64
CA THR A 306 20.44 -29.53 -6.81
C THR A 306 19.72 -29.01 -8.05
N PRO A 307 20.45 -28.53 -9.09
CA PRO A 307 19.84 -28.17 -10.37
C PRO A 307 19.04 -29.33 -10.96
N ALA A 308 17.84 -29.04 -11.46
CA ALA A 308 17.08 -30.00 -12.24
C ALA A 308 17.83 -30.32 -13.56
N PRO A 309 17.64 -31.51 -14.14
CA PRO A 309 18.16 -31.81 -15.47
C PRO A 309 17.71 -30.77 -16.50
N GLN A 310 18.66 -30.10 -17.13
CA GLN A 310 18.41 -28.96 -18.04
C GLN A 310 17.90 -29.37 -19.41
N ASP A 311 17.87 -30.67 -19.70
CA ASP A 311 17.41 -31.30 -20.93
C ASP A 311 16.02 -31.94 -20.79
N VAL A 312 15.47 -32.01 -19.56
CA VAL A 312 14.15 -32.59 -19.30
C VAL A 312 13.10 -31.47 -19.23
N PRO A 313 12.12 -31.42 -20.14
CA PRO A 313 11.05 -30.43 -20.11
C PRO A 313 10.24 -30.48 -18.81
N VAL A 314 10.12 -29.34 -18.12
CA VAL A 314 9.26 -29.15 -16.95
C VAL A 314 8.17 -28.14 -17.28
N PHE A 315 6.91 -28.48 -16.96
CA PHE A 315 5.81 -27.53 -16.89
C PHE A 315 4.82 -27.93 -15.78
N ILE A 316 4.48 -26.98 -14.91
CA ILE A 316 3.50 -27.14 -13.84
C ILE A 316 2.64 -25.87 -13.79
N GLY A 317 1.32 -26.03 -13.76
CA GLY A 317 0.38 -24.94 -13.57
C GLY A 317 -0.76 -24.92 -14.60
N PRO A 318 -1.64 -23.90 -14.56
CA PRO A 318 -1.70 -22.87 -13.52
C PRO A 318 -2.06 -23.42 -12.14
N LYS A 319 -1.43 -22.90 -11.08
CA LYS A 319 -1.81 -23.15 -9.68
C LYS A 319 -2.17 -21.83 -8.99
N PRO A 320 -3.30 -21.72 -8.28
CA PRO A 320 -3.61 -20.50 -7.55
C PRO A 320 -2.67 -20.33 -6.34
N TYR A 321 -2.03 -19.16 -6.23
CA TYR A 321 -1.25 -18.79 -5.05
C TYR A 321 -1.97 -17.72 -4.20
N VAL A 322 -2.87 -16.95 -4.81
CA VAL A 322 -3.75 -16.00 -4.11
C VAL A 322 -4.88 -16.76 -3.42
N LYS A 323 -4.59 -17.22 -2.20
CA LYS A 323 -5.51 -17.95 -1.31
C LYS A 323 -6.05 -17.00 -0.23
N ILE A 324 -7.14 -16.31 -0.58
CA ILE A 324 -7.90 -15.42 0.31
C ILE A 324 -9.31 -15.97 0.38
N GLU A 325 -9.87 -16.01 1.59
CA GLU A 325 -11.24 -16.46 1.82
C GLU A 325 -12.23 -15.66 0.98
N LYS A 326 -13.31 -16.33 0.56
CA LYS A 326 -14.33 -15.68 -0.25
C LYS A 326 -15.02 -14.60 0.58
N ASP A 327 -15.29 -13.46 -0.04
CA ASP A 327 -16.05 -12.36 0.56
C ASP A 327 -15.34 -11.73 1.79
N SER A 328 -14.01 -11.86 1.89
CA SER A 328 -13.18 -11.10 2.84
C SER A 328 -13.09 -9.63 2.46
N PHE A 329 -13.17 -8.76 3.48
CA PHE A 329 -13.15 -7.29 3.42
C PHE A 329 -12.26 -6.71 4.53
N GLY A 330 -11.02 -7.17 4.62
CA GLY A 330 -10.04 -6.70 5.60
C GLY A 330 -9.69 -7.74 6.67
N PRO A 331 -8.41 -7.82 7.10
CA PRO A 331 -7.25 -7.13 6.54
C PRO A 331 -6.82 -7.65 5.16
N LEU A 332 -7.53 -8.64 4.59
CA LEU A 332 -7.33 -9.13 3.22
C LEU A 332 -8.63 -8.99 2.43
N PHE A 333 -8.52 -8.69 1.13
CA PHE A 333 -9.65 -8.38 0.27
C PHE A 333 -9.77 -9.40 -0.87
N SER A 334 -10.93 -10.04 -0.97
CA SER A 334 -11.14 -11.15 -1.90
C SER A 334 -11.48 -10.71 -3.34
N SER A 335 -11.73 -9.42 -3.57
CA SER A 335 -12.22 -8.89 -4.85
C SER A 335 -11.11 -8.59 -5.84
N HIS A 336 -10.06 -7.89 -5.41
CA HIS A 336 -9.04 -7.33 -6.29
C HIS A 336 -7.65 -7.61 -5.71
N ASN A 337 -6.81 -8.32 -6.46
CA ASN A 337 -5.50 -8.78 -6.00
C ASN A 337 -4.51 -8.71 -7.17
N HIS A 338 -3.48 -7.87 -7.03
CA HIS A 338 -2.78 -7.37 -8.21
C HIS A 338 -1.35 -6.86 -7.88
N SER A 339 -0.56 -6.56 -8.92
CA SER A 339 0.85 -6.14 -8.90
C SER A 339 1.74 -7.07 -8.07
N PRO A 340 1.86 -8.35 -8.47
CA PRO A 340 2.59 -9.32 -7.69
C PRO A 340 4.11 -9.17 -7.82
N GLY A 341 4.84 -9.72 -6.86
CA GLY A 341 6.27 -9.97 -6.86
C GLY A 341 6.57 -11.37 -6.34
N ILE A 342 7.62 -12.02 -6.86
CA ILE A 342 8.09 -13.33 -6.38
C ILE A 342 9.60 -13.39 -6.25
N ALA A 343 10.08 -14.00 -5.16
CA ALA A 343 11.50 -14.27 -4.95
C ALA A 343 11.70 -15.66 -4.34
N GLU A 344 12.81 -16.30 -4.68
CA GLU A 344 13.35 -17.42 -3.91
C GLU A 344 13.99 -16.87 -2.62
N CYS A 345 13.80 -17.56 -1.51
CA CYS A 345 14.49 -17.28 -0.26
C CYS A 345 15.77 -18.14 -0.13
N PRO A 346 16.78 -17.74 0.67
CA PRO A 346 17.99 -18.55 0.89
C PRO A 346 17.69 -20.00 1.33
N ASN A 347 16.64 -20.21 2.13
CA ASN A 347 16.17 -21.53 2.58
C ASN A 347 15.45 -22.37 1.50
N GLY A 348 15.30 -21.85 0.28
CA GLY A 348 14.64 -22.52 -0.85
C GLY A 348 13.12 -22.40 -0.87
N ASP A 349 12.51 -21.65 0.06
CA ASP A 349 11.11 -21.25 -0.06
C ASP A 349 10.92 -20.27 -1.22
N LEU A 350 9.69 -20.16 -1.73
CA LEU A 350 9.27 -19.00 -2.51
C LEU A 350 8.40 -18.09 -1.65
N LEU A 351 8.63 -16.79 -1.76
CA LEU A 351 7.79 -15.75 -1.16
C LEU A 351 7.15 -14.93 -2.28
N ALA A 352 5.83 -14.90 -2.30
CA ALA A 352 5.04 -14.06 -3.21
C ALA A 352 4.36 -12.94 -2.42
N VAL A 353 4.41 -11.71 -2.95
CA VAL A 353 3.78 -10.51 -2.38
C VAL A 353 2.91 -9.84 -3.42
N TRP A 354 1.81 -9.20 -3.02
CA TRP A 354 0.91 -8.44 -3.91
C TRP A 354 0.05 -7.49 -3.07
N TYR A 355 -0.60 -6.51 -3.69
CA TYR A 355 -1.61 -5.71 -2.98
C TYR A 355 -2.99 -6.33 -3.08
N SER A 356 -3.78 -6.16 -2.02
CA SER A 356 -5.15 -6.63 -1.88
C SER A 356 -6.06 -5.45 -1.57
N CYS A 357 -7.15 -5.29 -2.32
CA CYS A 357 -8.07 -4.17 -2.12
C CYS A 357 -9.49 -4.46 -2.60
N VAL A 358 -10.41 -3.54 -2.33
CA VAL A 358 -11.72 -3.51 -3.00
C VAL A 358 -11.64 -2.71 -4.29
N ASP A 359 -10.99 -1.56 -4.23
CA ASP A 359 -10.64 -0.75 -5.39
C ASP A 359 -9.18 -0.33 -5.27
N GLU A 360 -8.45 -0.25 -6.38
CA GLU A 360 -7.06 0.24 -6.36
C GLU A 360 -6.99 1.68 -5.79
N GLY A 361 -8.15 2.36 -5.85
CA GLY A 361 -8.66 3.48 -5.06
C GLY A 361 -8.15 3.68 -3.68
N GLY A 362 -8.30 2.58 -2.96
CA GLY A 362 -8.75 2.57 -1.61
C GLY A 362 -7.71 3.11 -0.66
N ALA A 363 -8.18 3.70 0.44
CA ALA A 363 -7.32 3.81 1.62
C ALA A 363 -7.08 2.42 2.22
N GLU A 364 -7.98 1.45 1.99
CA GLU A 364 -7.88 0.09 2.52
C GLU A 364 -6.88 -0.82 1.79
N LEU A 365 -6.23 -0.33 0.74
CA LEU A 365 -5.32 -1.13 -0.06
C LEU A 365 -4.07 -1.49 0.76
N CYS A 366 -3.90 -2.79 1.01
CA CYS A 366 -2.85 -3.34 1.85
C CYS A 366 -1.94 -4.28 1.05
N ASN A 367 -0.74 -4.60 1.56
CA ASN A 367 0.09 -5.67 1.02
C ASN A 367 -0.01 -6.95 1.82
N VAL A 368 -0.13 -8.04 1.08
CA VAL A 368 -0.27 -9.40 1.60
C VAL A 368 0.78 -10.30 0.97
N ALA A 369 1.03 -11.44 1.61
CA ALA A 369 1.98 -12.41 1.12
C ALA A 369 1.48 -13.84 1.30
N SER A 370 2.03 -14.73 0.49
CA SER A 370 1.94 -16.18 0.66
C SER A 370 3.31 -16.79 0.44
N ARG A 371 3.56 -17.92 1.09
CA ARG A 371 4.82 -18.65 1.04
C ARG A 371 4.59 -20.06 0.51
N LEU A 372 5.45 -20.49 -0.40
CA LEU A 372 5.56 -21.90 -0.80
C LEU A 372 6.81 -22.45 -0.15
N ARG A 373 6.63 -23.33 0.84
CA ARG A 373 7.75 -23.95 1.55
C ARG A 373 8.55 -24.86 0.62
N LYS A 374 9.87 -24.92 0.78
CA LYS A 374 10.72 -25.88 0.04
C LYS A 374 10.13 -27.30 0.16
N GLY A 375 9.86 -27.93 -0.99
CA GLY A 375 9.29 -29.29 -1.06
C GLY A 375 7.78 -29.39 -0.87
N ALA A 376 7.08 -28.30 -0.53
CA ALA A 376 5.64 -28.26 -0.51
C ALA A 376 5.05 -28.20 -1.92
N LYS A 377 3.85 -28.74 -2.09
CA LYS A 377 3.13 -28.74 -3.37
C LYS A 377 2.18 -27.56 -3.55
N GLU A 378 1.82 -26.92 -2.42
CA GLU A 378 0.76 -25.95 -2.28
C GLU A 378 1.25 -24.71 -1.53
N TRP A 379 0.82 -23.55 -2.02
CA TRP A 379 1.01 -22.27 -1.32
C TRP A 379 0.23 -22.23 -0.01
N GLU A 380 0.79 -21.59 1.01
CA GLU A 380 0.07 -21.27 2.25
C GLU A 380 -1.08 -20.28 1.98
N THR A 381 -2.07 -20.22 2.88
CA THR A 381 -3.07 -19.15 2.85
C THR A 381 -2.39 -17.80 2.97
N ALA A 382 -2.91 -16.78 2.29
CA ALA A 382 -2.35 -15.44 2.35
C ALA A 382 -2.48 -14.84 3.76
N SER A 383 -1.53 -13.99 4.14
CA SER A 383 -1.57 -13.21 5.38
C SER A 383 -1.05 -11.78 5.16
N PRO A 384 -1.34 -10.83 6.08
CA PRO A 384 -0.84 -9.46 5.97
C PRO A 384 0.70 -9.44 5.92
N PHE A 385 1.25 -8.48 5.18
CA PHE A 385 2.70 -8.38 4.96
C PHE A 385 3.26 -6.97 5.25
N TRP A 386 2.60 -5.94 4.72
CA TRP A 386 2.90 -4.53 4.97
C TRP A 386 1.62 -3.73 4.80
N ASP A 387 1.16 -3.09 5.87
CA ASP A 387 -0.10 -2.37 5.87
C ASP A 387 -0.07 -1.26 6.93
N GLY A 388 -0.03 0.00 6.49
CA GLY A 388 -0.47 1.12 7.30
C GLY A 388 -1.99 1.19 7.20
N ALA A 389 -2.72 1.06 8.31
CA ALA A 389 -4.19 1.12 8.21
C ALA A 389 -4.66 2.43 7.55
N ASP A 390 -5.63 2.32 6.64
CA ASP A 390 -6.16 3.42 5.82
C ASP A 390 -5.09 4.22 5.06
N VAL A 391 -4.09 3.49 4.58
CA VAL A 391 -3.03 3.92 3.66
C VAL A 391 -3.10 3.09 2.38
N ASN A 392 -3.03 3.75 1.23
CA ASN A 392 -2.87 3.03 -0.04
C ASN A 392 -1.41 2.55 -0.22
N ASP A 393 -1.09 1.37 0.30
CA ASP A 393 0.24 0.75 0.23
C ASP A 393 0.47 0.04 -1.12
N HIS A 394 0.75 0.82 -2.17
CA HIS A 394 0.70 0.36 -3.55
C HIS A 394 1.94 -0.39 -4.05
N GLY A 395 1.71 -1.33 -4.98
CA GLY A 395 2.70 -1.88 -5.90
C GLY A 395 3.93 -2.56 -5.26
N PRO A 396 3.76 -3.54 -4.36
CA PRO A 396 4.86 -4.16 -3.64
C PRO A 396 5.77 -4.96 -4.59
N LYS A 397 7.06 -5.00 -4.31
CA LYS A 397 8.07 -5.81 -5.00
C LYS A 397 8.91 -6.56 -3.98
N ILE A 398 9.29 -7.79 -4.32
CA ILE A 398 10.17 -8.63 -3.50
C ILE A 398 11.32 -9.12 -4.39
N TRP A 399 12.54 -9.10 -3.87
CA TRP A 399 13.72 -9.56 -4.59
C TRP A 399 14.75 -10.14 -3.64
N TRP A 400 15.45 -11.17 -4.08
CA TRP A 400 16.58 -11.75 -3.36
C TRP A 400 17.88 -11.43 -4.09
N ASP A 401 18.91 -11.02 -3.34
CA ASP A 401 20.23 -10.70 -3.90
C ASP A 401 21.04 -11.89 -4.43
N GLY A 402 20.50 -13.12 -4.30
CA GLY A 402 21.20 -14.35 -4.64
C GLY A 402 22.23 -14.78 -3.60
N LYS A 403 22.33 -14.08 -2.47
CA LYS A 403 23.27 -14.35 -1.39
C LYS A 403 22.56 -14.54 -0.05
N ALA A 404 22.11 -13.46 0.56
CA ALA A 404 21.62 -13.44 1.94
C ALA A 404 20.40 -12.55 2.16
N THR A 405 20.22 -11.50 1.35
CA THR A 405 19.30 -10.40 1.67
C THR A 405 18.10 -10.40 0.74
N LEU A 406 16.92 -10.45 1.34
CA LEU A 406 15.65 -10.12 0.68
C LEU A 406 15.39 -8.63 0.79
N TYR A 407 14.88 -8.04 -0.27
CA TYR A 407 14.48 -6.64 -0.37
C TYR A 407 12.99 -6.59 -0.67
N HIS A 408 12.25 -5.87 0.17
CA HIS A 408 10.86 -5.52 -0.07
C HIS A 408 10.78 -4.03 -0.38
N LEU A 409 10.23 -3.68 -1.55
CA LEU A 409 10.00 -2.31 -1.97
C LEU A 409 8.50 -2.06 -2.12
N VAL A 410 8.02 -0.91 -1.69
CA VAL A 410 6.59 -0.55 -1.74
C VAL A 410 6.42 0.97 -1.90
N LYS A 411 5.33 1.40 -2.50
CA LYS A 411 4.91 2.80 -2.50
C LYS A 411 3.93 3.03 -1.35
N GLY A 412 4.24 3.95 -0.45
CA GLY A 412 3.29 4.46 0.54
C GLY A 412 2.34 5.50 -0.10
N ARG A 413 1.99 6.53 0.66
CA ARG A 413 1.06 7.59 0.24
C ARG A 413 1.83 8.61 -0.55
N ASP A 414 2.85 9.18 0.08
CA ASP A 414 3.63 10.31 -0.42
C ASP A 414 5.12 9.94 -0.61
N GLU A 415 5.50 8.67 -0.41
CA GLU A 415 6.87 8.20 -0.41
C GLU A 415 7.03 6.79 -1.00
N ASN A 416 8.27 6.42 -1.30
CA ASN A 416 8.67 5.04 -1.54
C ASN A 416 9.46 4.48 -0.37
N LEU A 417 9.42 3.17 -0.21
CA LEU A 417 10.03 2.49 0.91
C LEU A 417 10.81 1.27 0.46
N VAL A 418 11.90 1.00 1.16
CA VAL A 418 12.59 -0.30 1.10
C VAL A 418 12.87 -0.80 2.51
N ARG A 419 12.68 -2.09 2.72
CA ARG A 419 13.12 -2.80 3.92
C ARG A 419 13.78 -4.12 3.52
N THR A 420 14.61 -4.64 4.39
CA THR A 420 15.43 -5.82 4.13
C THR A 420 15.19 -6.92 5.14
N SER A 421 15.42 -8.17 4.74
CA SER A 421 15.41 -9.32 5.61
C SER A 421 16.63 -10.19 5.32
N THR A 422 17.29 -10.65 6.39
CA THR A 422 18.44 -11.56 6.35
C THR A 422 18.12 -12.92 6.99
N ASP A 423 16.87 -13.12 7.37
CA ASP A 423 16.36 -14.30 8.06
C ASP A 423 15.22 -14.97 7.27
N ASN A 424 15.41 -15.04 5.94
CA ASN A 424 14.50 -15.69 5.00
C ASN A 424 13.08 -15.08 4.99
N GLY A 425 12.92 -13.81 5.36
CA GLY A 425 11.64 -13.10 5.40
C GLY A 425 10.83 -13.36 6.66
N ALA A 426 11.47 -13.81 7.76
CA ALA A 426 10.83 -14.02 9.06
C ALA A 426 10.69 -12.70 9.83
N SER A 427 11.67 -11.81 9.73
CA SER A 427 11.63 -10.44 10.22
C SER A 427 12.17 -9.48 9.17
N TRP A 428 11.90 -8.19 9.37
CA TRP A 428 12.27 -7.12 8.45
C TRP A 428 12.88 -5.95 9.21
N SER A 429 13.88 -5.30 8.62
CA SER A 429 14.41 -4.04 9.11
C SER A 429 13.36 -2.92 9.07
N ALA A 430 13.61 -1.84 9.82
CA ALA A 430 12.84 -0.61 9.67
C ALA A 430 12.90 -0.13 8.22
N ALA A 431 11.80 0.45 7.74
CA ALA A 431 11.73 0.95 6.38
C ALA A 431 12.62 2.18 6.20
N LEU A 432 13.42 2.18 5.13
CA LEU A 432 14.12 3.35 4.62
C LEU A 432 13.20 4.06 3.63
N VAL A 433 13.09 5.38 3.77
CA VAL A 433 12.30 6.25 2.89
C VAL A 433 13.12 6.63 1.67
N LEU A 434 12.52 6.49 0.48
CA LEU A 434 13.11 6.70 -0.83
C LEU A 434 12.37 7.81 -1.58
N GLU A 435 13.14 8.53 -2.38
CA GLU A 435 12.66 9.53 -3.34
C GLU A 435 13.06 9.11 -4.77
N PRO A 436 12.31 9.54 -5.81
CA PRO A 436 11.07 10.29 -5.72
C PRO A 436 9.90 9.35 -5.42
N ALA A 437 8.81 9.86 -4.87
CA ALA A 437 7.57 9.08 -4.76
C ALA A 437 7.04 8.60 -6.14
N GLY A 438 6.52 7.37 -6.20
CA GLY A 438 5.85 6.77 -7.36
C GLY A 438 5.79 5.24 -7.28
N GLU A 439 5.20 4.56 -8.26
CA GLU A 439 5.20 3.08 -8.24
C GLU A 439 6.54 2.54 -8.78
N PHE A 440 7.08 1.50 -8.13
CA PHE A 440 8.16 0.71 -8.69
C PHE A 440 7.64 -0.17 -9.84
N GLY A 441 8.30 -0.13 -11.00
CA GLY A 441 7.77 -0.69 -12.25
C GLY A 441 7.56 -2.20 -12.22
N ASN A 442 8.63 -2.99 -12.38
CA ASN A 442 8.56 -4.45 -12.30
C ASN A 442 9.66 -5.03 -11.38
N GLN A 443 10.57 -5.87 -11.88
CA GLN A 443 11.62 -6.47 -11.05
C GLN A 443 12.86 -5.59 -10.89
N MET A 444 13.50 -5.74 -9.72
CA MET A 444 14.85 -5.26 -9.48
C MET A 444 15.88 -6.20 -10.12
N ILE A 445 16.98 -5.64 -10.59
CA ILE A 445 18.15 -6.38 -11.09
C ILE A 445 19.42 -5.89 -10.41
N ARG A 446 20.46 -6.75 -10.44
CA ARG A 446 21.83 -6.37 -10.10
C ARG A 446 22.63 -6.30 -11.40
N LEU A 447 23.28 -5.16 -11.63
CA LEU A 447 24.19 -4.96 -12.76
C LEU A 447 25.54 -5.65 -12.51
N THR A 448 26.32 -5.82 -13.56
CA THR A 448 27.66 -6.41 -13.52
C THR A 448 28.65 -5.67 -12.63
N ASP A 449 28.48 -4.36 -12.44
CA ASP A 449 29.28 -3.54 -11.53
C ASP A 449 28.81 -3.60 -10.06
N GLY A 450 27.76 -4.39 -9.78
CA GLY A 450 27.17 -4.55 -8.46
C GLY A 450 26.02 -3.58 -8.15
N THR A 451 25.78 -2.56 -8.99
CA THR A 451 24.69 -1.60 -8.82
C THR A 451 23.34 -2.31 -8.86
N MET A 452 22.48 -2.04 -7.88
CA MET A 452 21.09 -2.50 -7.87
C MET A 452 20.21 -1.46 -8.56
N VAL A 453 19.30 -1.91 -9.43
CA VAL A 453 18.44 -1.01 -10.23
C VAL A 453 17.03 -1.57 -10.30
N ILE A 454 16.04 -0.69 -10.16
CA ILE A 454 14.64 -0.96 -10.44
C ILE A 454 14.03 0.17 -11.28
N THR A 455 13.14 -0.16 -12.20
CA THR A 455 12.37 0.84 -12.97
C THR A 455 11.34 1.54 -12.10
N HIS A 456 10.98 2.77 -12.48
CA HIS A 456 10.13 3.62 -11.66
C HIS A 456 9.13 4.41 -12.51
N ASP A 457 7.86 4.34 -12.14
CA ASP A 457 6.73 4.86 -12.91
C ASP A 457 6.40 6.32 -12.56
N SER A 458 7.44 7.11 -12.30
CA SER A 458 7.30 8.54 -12.02
C SER A 458 7.54 9.39 -13.26
N ARG A 459 6.96 10.59 -13.28
CA ARG A 459 7.36 11.61 -14.25
C ARG A 459 8.74 12.21 -13.97
N GLN A 460 9.25 12.04 -12.76
CA GLN A 460 10.50 12.61 -12.30
C GLN A 460 11.72 11.74 -12.61
N CYS A 461 11.58 10.42 -12.72
CA CYS A 461 12.69 9.51 -13.01
C CYS A 461 12.21 8.28 -13.80
N SER A 462 13.14 7.46 -14.30
CA SER A 462 12.84 6.15 -14.91
C SER A 462 13.43 4.97 -14.14
N LEU A 463 14.44 5.24 -13.31
CA LEU A 463 15.15 4.25 -12.50
C LEU A 463 15.44 4.83 -11.12
N VAL A 464 15.38 3.96 -10.12
CA VAL A 464 16.02 4.17 -8.81
C VAL A 464 17.11 3.12 -8.66
N PHE A 465 18.25 3.52 -8.10
CA PHE A 465 19.43 2.67 -8.01
C PHE A 465 20.17 2.79 -6.68
N SER A 466 20.87 1.74 -6.29
CA SER A 466 21.78 1.72 -5.13
C SER A 466 23.13 1.15 -5.53
N ARG A 467 24.21 1.76 -5.04
CA ARG A 467 25.61 1.34 -5.29
C ARG A 467 26.31 0.76 -4.06
N ASP A 468 25.60 0.68 -2.94
CA ASP A 468 26.14 0.33 -1.62
C ASP A 468 25.29 -0.72 -0.91
N GLU A 469 24.74 -1.65 -1.70
CA GLU A 469 23.92 -2.78 -1.22
C GLU A 469 22.65 -2.32 -0.48
N GLY A 470 21.98 -1.30 -1.03
CA GLY A 470 20.68 -0.83 -0.56
C GLY A 470 20.74 0.10 0.65
N LYS A 471 21.93 0.54 1.08
CA LYS A 471 22.08 1.50 2.20
C LYS A 471 21.64 2.90 1.79
N THR A 472 21.96 3.31 0.56
CA THR A 472 21.51 4.56 -0.04
C THR A 472 20.95 4.33 -1.44
N TRP A 473 20.00 5.18 -1.82
CA TRP A 473 19.30 5.12 -3.11
C TRP A 473 19.34 6.47 -3.80
N GLY A 474 19.53 6.46 -5.11
CA GLY A 474 19.56 7.64 -5.95
C GLY A 474 18.74 7.44 -7.22
N PHE A 475 18.45 8.55 -7.90
CA PHE A 475 17.73 8.58 -9.15
C PHE A 475 18.23 9.74 -10.02
N ASN A 476 17.91 9.71 -11.31
CA ASN A 476 18.15 10.84 -12.21
C ASN A 476 16.88 11.69 -12.30
N ASP A 477 16.91 12.92 -11.79
CA ASP A 477 15.78 13.85 -11.93
C ASP A 477 15.70 14.41 -13.36
N VAL A 478 14.57 14.16 -13.99
CA VAL A 478 14.28 14.54 -15.37
C VAL A 478 12.89 15.18 -15.51
N LYS A 479 12.28 15.62 -14.40
CA LYS A 479 10.87 16.09 -14.34
C LYS A 479 10.51 17.14 -15.39
N GLN A 480 11.45 18.03 -15.71
CA GLN A 480 11.25 19.15 -16.64
C GLN A 480 11.82 18.89 -18.04
N ARG A 481 12.21 17.65 -18.35
CA ARG A 481 12.85 17.30 -19.62
C ARG A 481 11.89 16.53 -20.52
N ALA A 482 11.75 16.98 -21.76
CA ALA A 482 10.94 16.31 -22.76
C ALA A 482 11.69 15.12 -23.40
N SER A 483 10.95 14.09 -23.80
CA SER A 483 11.44 12.93 -24.54
C SER A 483 10.71 12.81 -25.87
N ASP A 484 11.41 12.42 -26.94
CA ASP A 484 10.81 12.10 -28.25
C ASP A 484 10.43 10.61 -28.32
N PHE A 485 9.25 10.27 -27.81
CA PHE A 485 8.77 8.88 -27.71
C PHE A 485 8.28 8.32 -29.04
N ARG A 486 9.23 7.91 -29.89
CA ARG A 486 9.01 7.17 -31.14
C ARG A 486 10.24 6.32 -31.50
N PRO A 487 10.13 5.30 -32.35
CA PRO A 487 11.27 4.56 -32.87
C PRO A 487 12.32 5.51 -33.50
N GLY A 488 13.60 5.31 -33.14
CA GLY A 488 14.71 6.20 -33.52
C GLY A 488 14.82 7.49 -32.70
N GLY A 489 13.84 7.80 -31.86
CA GLY A 489 13.82 8.94 -30.96
C GLY A 489 14.77 8.79 -29.77
N LYS A 490 14.95 9.89 -29.02
CA LYS A 490 15.77 9.96 -27.81
C LYS A 490 15.07 10.71 -26.70
N GLY A 491 15.46 10.46 -25.45
CA GLY A 491 14.96 11.24 -24.32
C GLY A 491 15.59 10.84 -23.00
N PHE A 492 14.89 11.11 -21.91
CA PHE A 492 15.42 11.04 -20.54
C PHE A 492 14.66 10.05 -19.65
N ARG A 493 13.65 9.37 -20.19
CA ARG A 493 12.90 8.28 -19.56
C ARG A 493 12.51 7.26 -20.62
N HIS A 494 12.22 6.01 -20.25
CA HIS A 494 11.51 5.11 -21.14
C HIS A 494 10.06 5.62 -21.35
N PRO A 495 9.40 5.33 -22.50
CA PRO A 495 7.98 5.61 -22.67
C PRO A 495 7.14 4.73 -21.74
N GLY A 496 5.90 5.14 -21.46
CA GLY A 496 4.97 4.31 -20.68
C GLY A 496 5.39 4.02 -19.23
N ILE A 497 4.91 2.90 -18.69
CA ILE A 497 5.06 2.46 -17.29
C ILE A 497 5.31 0.95 -17.20
N HIS A 498 5.61 0.45 -16.01
CA HIS A 498 5.79 -0.96 -15.65
C HIS A 498 6.80 -1.70 -16.52
N ALA A 499 7.92 -1.04 -16.84
CA ALA A 499 8.89 -1.57 -17.76
C ALA A 499 9.80 -2.61 -17.06
N PRO A 500 9.72 -3.92 -17.35
CA PRO A 500 10.80 -4.83 -16.99
C PRO A 500 12.10 -4.46 -17.70
N ILE A 501 13.23 -4.76 -17.05
CA ILE A 501 14.55 -4.33 -17.47
C ILE A 501 15.57 -5.47 -17.32
N VAL A 502 16.55 -5.52 -18.23
CA VAL A 502 17.73 -6.38 -18.14
C VAL A 502 18.98 -5.59 -18.53
N GLN A 503 20.14 -6.05 -18.08
CA GLN A 503 21.42 -5.60 -18.60
C GLN A 503 21.86 -6.50 -19.76
N LEU A 504 22.31 -5.88 -20.84
CA LEU A 504 22.91 -6.52 -22.01
C LEU A 504 24.40 -6.81 -21.76
N ASN A 505 24.98 -7.73 -22.55
CA ASN A 505 26.40 -8.10 -22.44
C ASN A 505 27.35 -6.93 -22.74
N ASP A 506 26.91 -5.93 -23.50
CA ASP A 506 27.67 -4.71 -23.77
C ASP A 506 27.54 -3.66 -22.65
N GLY A 507 26.85 -3.99 -21.56
CA GLY A 507 26.64 -3.14 -20.39
C GLY A 507 25.41 -2.23 -20.48
N ARG A 508 24.78 -2.09 -21.64
CA ARG A 508 23.56 -1.29 -21.79
C ARG A 508 22.39 -1.91 -21.02
N LEU A 509 21.48 -1.07 -20.56
CA LEU A 509 20.18 -1.48 -20.07
C LEU A 509 19.20 -1.57 -21.25
N MET A 510 18.35 -2.59 -21.24
CA MET A 510 17.25 -2.76 -22.18
C MET A 510 15.94 -2.91 -21.39
N ALA A 511 14.92 -2.12 -21.72
CA ALA A 511 13.63 -2.13 -21.05
C ALA A 511 12.47 -2.27 -22.06
N PHE A 512 11.44 -3.03 -21.69
CA PHE A 512 10.21 -3.22 -22.49
C PHE A 512 9.06 -2.56 -21.76
N SER A 513 8.45 -1.50 -22.31
CA SER A 513 7.50 -0.69 -21.54
C SER A 513 6.04 -0.94 -21.91
N ARG A 514 5.13 -0.91 -20.93
CA ARG A 514 3.70 -0.81 -21.25
C ARG A 514 3.38 0.63 -21.62
N ASN A 515 3.13 0.84 -22.89
CA ASN A 515 2.65 2.12 -23.39
C ASN A 515 1.14 2.02 -23.58
N ASP A 516 0.36 2.69 -22.74
CA ASP A 516 -1.06 2.37 -22.59
C ASP A 516 -1.95 3.19 -23.55
N PRO A 517 -1.83 4.53 -23.66
CA PRO A 517 -2.70 5.32 -24.52
C PRO A 517 -2.61 4.88 -26.00
N PRO A 518 -3.73 4.66 -26.71
CA PRO A 518 -3.72 4.21 -28.10
C PRO A 518 -2.91 5.12 -29.04
N GLU A 519 -2.96 6.44 -28.82
CA GLU A 519 -2.20 7.44 -29.56
C GLU A 519 -0.69 7.31 -29.34
N ASP A 520 -0.26 6.87 -28.15
CA ASP A 520 1.15 6.64 -27.85
C ASP A 520 1.60 5.28 -28.38
N GLN A 521 0.73 4.26 -28.35
CA GLN A 521 1.01 2.97 -28.98
C GLN A 521 1.11 3.09 -30.50
N ALA A 522 0.28 3.92 -31.13
CA ALA A 522 0.33 4.17 -32.57
C ALA A 522 1.69 4.70 -33.03
N LYS A 523 2.39 5.49 -32.20
CA LYS A 523 3.77 5.96 -32.48
C LYS A 523 4.78 4.81 -32.60
N PHE A 524 4.46 3.65 -32.03
CA PHE A 524 5.26 2.42 -32.09
C PHE A 524 4.56 1.33 -32.92
N GLU A 525 3.66 1.71 -33.83
CA GLU A 525 2.94 0.76 -34.70
C GLU A 525 2.19 -0.34 -33.90
N LEU A 526 1.67 0.00 -32.73
CA LEU A 526 1.01 -0.93 -31.80
C LEU A 526 1.92 -2.08 -31.34
N LYS A 527 3.24 -1.90 -31.37
CA LYS A 527 4.24 -2.81 -30.82
C LYS A 527 4.74 -2.32 -29.46
N THR A 528 5.22 -3.24 -28.64
CA THR A 528 5.83 -2.88 -27.34
C THR A 528 7.11 -2.06 -27.59
N PRO A 529 7.27 -0.87 -26.98
CA PRO A 529 8.50 -0.10 -27.07
C PRO A 529 9.67 -0.79 -26.39
N ILE A 530 10.83 -0.80 -27.05
CA ILE A 530 12.12 -1.15 -26.47
C ILE A 530 12.88 0.14 -26.19
N SER A 531 13.47 0.26 -25.00
CA SER A 531 14.30 1.39 -24.62
C SER A 531 15.69 0.93 -24.22
N TYR A 532 16.72 1.63 -24.70
CA TYR A 532 18.11 1.35 -24.35
C TYR A 532 18.76 2.53 -23.63
N SER A 533 19.58 2.25 -22.63
CA SER A 533 20.39 3.25 -21.94
C SER A 533 21.80 2.71 -21.65
N SER A 534 22.82 3.52 -21.87
CA SER A 534 24.22 3.20 -21.57
C SER A 534 24.78 3.98 -20.37
N ASP A 535 23.95 4.82 -19.74
CA ASP A 535 24.38 5.82 -18.76
C ASP A 535 23.52 5.79 -17.48
N LEU A 536 23.04 4.59 -17.14
CA LEU A 536 22.17 4.33 -15.98
C LEU A 536 20.89 5.17 -16.01
N GLY A 537 20.24 5.24 -17.18
CA GLY A 537 18.96 5.90 -17.39
C GLY A 537 19.01 7.41 -17.42
N LYS A 538 20.18 8.03 -17.60
CA LYS A 538 20.28 9.49 -17.83
C LYS A 538 19.80 9.85 -19.22
N SER A 539 19.98 8.98 -20.20
CA SER A 539 19.43 9.10 -21.54
C SER A 539 18.97 7.75 -22.07
N TRP A 540 18.00 7.81 -22.99
CA TRP A 540 17.36 6.65 -23.60
C TRP A 540 17.21 6.82 -25.10
N THR A 541 17.31 5.71 -25.84
CA THR A 541 16.94 5.60 -27.25
C THR A 541 15.85 4.54 -27.42
N TYR A 542 14.97 4.69 -28.42
CA TYR A 542 13.78 3.85 -28.53
C TYR A 542 13.67 3.09 -29.85
N GLU A 543 13.13 1.89 -29.80
CA GLU A 543 12.80 1.04 -30.95
C GLU A 543 11.40 0.43 -30.77
N ALA A 544 10.80 -0.04 -31.86
CA ALA A 544 9.61 -0.89 -31.79
C ALA A 544 10.04 -2.36 -31.75
N SER A 545 9.54 -3.13 -30.78
CA SER A 545 9.78 -4.58 -30.76
C SER A 545 8.99 -5.30 -31.86
N GLU A 546 9.24 -6.59 -32.04
CA GLU A 546 8.39 -7.42 -32.89
C GLU A 546 7.09 -7.91 -32.20
N PHE A 547 6.94 -7.63 -30.90
CA PHE A 547 5.80 -8.08 -30.11
C PHE A 547 4.73 -7.00 -30.01
N SER A 548 3.47 -7.42 -30.01
CA SER A 548 2.32 -6.56 -29.78
C SER A 548 2.49 -5.70 -28.52
N ALA A 549 1.98 -4.47 -28.56
CA ALA A 549 1.82 -3.66 -27.37
C ALA A 549 0.82 -4.33 -26.41
N ILE A 550 1.03 -4.13 -25.12
CA ILE A 550 0.11 -4.52 -24.04
C ILE A 550 -0.58 -3.28 -23.47
N SER A 551 -1.71 -3.46 -22.79
CA SER A 551 -2.52 -2.36 -22.25
C SER A 551 -2.85 -2.54 -20.76
N SER A 552 -3.67 -1.65 -20.19
CA SER A 552 -4.16 -1.72 -18.82
C SER A 552 -4.66 -3.14 -18.47
N VAL A 553 -4.46 -3.54 -17.21
CA VAL A 553 -4.62 -4.93 -16.69
C VAL A 553 -3.50 -5.90 -17.12
N GLN A 554 -2.54 -5.50 -17.96
CA GLN A 554 -1.38 -6.33 -18.34
C GLN A 554 -0.06 -5.70 -17.89
N ARG A 555 0.90 -6.51 -17.43
CA ARG A 555 2.31 -6.12 -17.23
C ARG A 555 3.22 -7.26 -17.66
N ALA A 556 4.16 -7.02 -18.56
CA ALA A 556 5.15 -8.01 -19.00
C ALA A 556 6.29 -8.18 -18.00
N VAL A 557 7.04 -9.29 -18.05
CA VAL A 557 8.23 -9.54 -17.23
C VAL A 557 9.40 -9.98 -18.11
N MET A 558 10.62 -9.51 -17.82
CA MET A 558 11.83 -9.84 -18.59
C MET A 558 13.06 -10.12 -17.71
N ILE A 559 13.55 -11.36 -17.68
CA ILE A 559 14.70 -11.75 -16.85
C ILE A 559 15.84 -12.32 -17.69
N ARG A 560 17.09 -12.14 -17.25
CA ARG A 560 18.21 -12.92 -17.78
C ARG A 560 18.23 -14.28 -17.07
N LEU A 561 18.17 -15.34 -17.86
CA LEU A 561 18.25 -16.72 -17.39
C LEU A 561 19.69 -17.10 -17.04
N GLN A 562 19.86 -18.08 -16.16
CA GLN A 562 21.14 -18.68 -15.78
C GLN A 562 21.88 -19.25 -17.00
N GLU A 563 21.14 -19.71 -18.01
CA GLU A 563 21.64 -20.19 -19.30
C GLU A 563 22.09 -19.06 -20.24
N GLY A 564 22.01 -17.80 -19.79
CA GLY A 564 22.49 -16.60 -20.50
C GLY A 564 21.44 -15.93 -21.40
N GLY A 565 20.38 -16.64 -21.78
CA GLY A 565 19.30 -16.09 -22.61
C GLY A 565 18.44 -15.06 -21.88
N ILE A 566 17.83 -14.13 -22.63
CA ILE A 566 16.85 -13.18 -22.11
C ILE A 566 15.46 -13.78 -22.32
N LEU A 567 14.74 -14.04 -21.23
CA LEU A 567 13.35 -14.44 -21.26
C LEU A 567 12.46 -13.19 -21.20
N LEU A 568 11.50 -13.10 -22.12
CA LEU A 568 10.37 -12.17 -22.06
C LEU A 568 9.08 -12.99 -21.94
N CYS A 569 8.29 -12.74 -20.90
CA CYS A 569 6.89 -13.16 -20.86
C CYS A 569 5.98 -11.95 -21.04
N SER A 570 5.05 -12.05 -21.99
CA SER A 570 4.12 -10.98 -22.35
C SER A 570 2.81 -11.58 -22.88
N PHE A 571 1.94 -10.74 -23.47
CA PHE A 571 0.65 -11.14 -24.00
C PHE A 571 0.59 -10.91 -25.51
N THR A 572 -0.08 -11.81 -26.24
CA THR A 572 -0.21 -11.72 -27.70
C THR A 572 -0.99 -10.50 -28.17
N ASP A 573 -1.90 -9.99 -27.32
CA ASP A 573 -2.87 -8.96 -27.66
C ASP A 573 -3.09 -7.99 -26.49
N GLN A 574 -3.59 -6.80 -26.82
CA GLN A 574 -4.02 -5.81 -25.85
C GLN A 574 -5.31 -6.23 -25.17
N TRP A 575 -5.36 -6.14 -23.84
CA TRP A 575 -6.59 -6.36 -23.09
C TRP A 575 -7.71 -5.39 -23.47
N ARG A 576 -7.41 -4.14 -23.78
CA ARG A 576 -8.44 -3.15 -24.17
C ARG A 576 -9.17 -3.49 -25.47
N ASP A 577 -8.55 -4.27 -26.35
CA ASP A 577 -9.15 -4.76 -27.60
C ASP A 577 -9.46 -6.26 -27.52
N TRP A 578 -9.85 -6.77 -26.33
CA TRP A 578 -10.06 -8.20 -26.11
C TRP A 578 -11.10 -8.85 -27.05
N LYS A 579 -11.99 -8.06 -27.66
CA LYS A 579 -13.00 -8.55 -28.61
C LYS A 579 -12.43 -8.83 -30.00
N ASN A 580 -11.32 -8.21 -30.38
CA ASN A 580 -10.71 -8.31 -31.71
C ASN A 580 -9.28 -8.88 -31.66
N ARG A 581 -9.08 -9.94 -30.85
CA ARG A 581 -7.75 -10.56 -30.69
C ARG A 581 -7.23 -11.12 -32.01
N LYS A 582 -6.00 -10.78 -32.34
CA LYS A 582 -5.26 -11.27 -33.51
C LYS A 582 -4.42 -12.50 -33.16
N GLY A 583 -3.97 -12.62 -31.91
CA GLY A 583 -3.08 -13.68 -31.49
C GLY A 583 -1.67 -13.54 -32.08
N MET A 584 -0.86 -14.58 -31.90
CA MET A 584 0.48 -14.69 -32.48
C MET A 584 0.68 -16.10 -33.06
N SER A 585 1.50 -16.23 -34.11
CA SER A 585 1.86 -17.56 -34.66
C SER A 585 2.88 -18.27 -33.76
N PHE A 586 2.63 -19.55 -33.48
CA PHE A 586 3.49 -20.46 -32.72
C PHE A 586 3.69 -21.76 -33.49
N LYS A 587 4.74 -22.51 -33.13
CA LYS A 587 5.06 -23.81 -33.72
C LYS A 587 4.61 -24.95 -32.81
N SER A 588 4.11 -26.02 -33.41
CA SER A 588 3.80 -27.31 -32.78
C SER A 588 4.37 -28.44 -33.63
N LYS A 589 4.31 -29.68 -33.13
CA LYS A 589 4.66 -30.86 -33.95
C LYS A 589 3.76 -31.04 -35.17
N ALA A 590 2.54 -30.50 -35.14
CA ALA A 590 1.58 -30.56 -36.24
C ALA A 590 1.71 -29.42 -37.25
N GLY A 591 2.59 -28.44 -37.00
CA GLY A 591 2.76 -27.25 -37.84
C GLY A 591 2.56 -25.95 -37.06
N GLU A 592 2.33 -24.85 -37.77
CA GLU A 592 2.07 -23.55 -37.17
C GLU A 592 0.60 -23.42 -36.73
N PHE A 593 0.38 -22.70 -35.64
CA PHE A 593 -0.95 -22.40 -35.12
C PHE A 593 -1.00 -20.99 -34.54
N THR A 594 -2.18 -20.37 -34.55
CA THR A 594 -2.41 -19.09 -33.86
C THR A 594 -2.76 -19.33 -32.40
N GLY A 595 -1.95 -18.78 -31.50
CA GLY A 595 -2.18 -18.82 -30.05
C GLY A 595 -2.59 -17.46 -29.50
N TYR A 596 -3.30 -17.46 -28.38
CA TYR A 596 -3.84 -16.27 -27.73
C TYR A 596 -3.51 -16.23 -26.24
N GLY A 597 -3.13 -15.07 -25.73
CA GLY A 597 -2.88 -14.82 -24.30
C GLY A 597 -1.39 -14.78 -23.96
N MET A 598 -1.05 -15.25 -22.76
CA MET A 598 0.31 -15.18 -22.23
C MET A 598 1.27 -16.11 -22.98
N PHE A 599 2.42 -15.57 -23.37
CA PHE A 599 3.49 -16.28 -24.06
C PHE A 599 4.85 -16.04 -23.39
N ALA A 600 5.80 -16.93 -23.66
CA ALA A 600 7.21 -16.77 -23.39
C ALA A 600 8.00 -16.70 -24.70
N ALA A 601 8.97 -15.80 -24.77
CA ALA A 601 9.96 -15.71 -25.83
C ALA A 601 11.36 -15.66 -25.24
N VAL A 602 12.34 -16.32 -25.88
CA VAL A 602 13.74 -16.30 -25.43
C VAL A 602 14.64 -15.82 -26.55
N SER A 603 15.48 -14.82 -26.24
CA SER A 603 16.55 -14.33 -27.08
C SER A 603 17.91 -14.83 -26.57
N PHE A 604 18.77 -15.23 -27.50
CA PHE A 604 20.16 -15.64 -27.22
C PHE A 604 21.19 -14.67 -27.82
N ASP A 605 20.73 -13.56 -28.40
CA ASP A 605 21.54 -12.58 -29.14
C ASP A 605 21.23 -11.14 -28.67
N GLU A 606 20.98 -11.00 -27.37
CA GLU A 606 20.80 -9.70 -26.69
C GLU A 606 19.58 -8.92 -27.18
N GLY A 607 18.47 -9.63 -27.45
CA GLY A 607 17.17 -9.06 -27.82
C GLY A 607 16.97 -8.83 -29.31
N LYS A 608 17.96 -9.16 -30.16
CA LYS A 608 17.89 -8.94 -31.62
C LYS A 608 16.94 -9.92 -32.30
N THR A 609 16.95 -11.18 -31.90
CA THR A 609 16.04 -12.22 -32.38
C THR A 609 15.46 -13.04 -31.23
N TRP A 610 14.28 -13.60 -31.47
CA TRP A 610 13.52 -14.39 -30.49
C TRP A 610 13.16 -15.76 -31.08
N PRO A 611 14.14 -16.67 -31.25
CA PRO A 611 13.96 -17.95 -31.95
C PRO A 611 13.10 -18.96 -31.18
N VAL A 612 13.01 -18.83 -29.86
CA VAL A 612 12.16 -19.66 -29.01
C VAL A 612 10.93 -18.85 -28.64
N ARG A 613 9.74 -19.32 -29.05
CA ARG A 613 8.44 -18.74 -28.70
C ARG A 613 7.49 -19.86 -28.33
N ARG A 614 6.86 -19.73 -27.18
CA ARG A 614 5.91 -20.74 -26.69
C ARG A 614 4.75 -20.08 -25.98
N LEU A 615 3.54 -20.55 -26.31
CA LEU A 615 2.34 -20.18 -25.58
C LEU A 615 2.39 -20.83 -24.19
N ILE A 616 2.14 -20.08 -23.11
CA ILE A 616 2.24 -20.60 -21.74
C ILE A 616 0.94 -21.32 -21.38
N THR A 617 0.84 -22.57 -21.81
CA THR A 617 -0.29 -23.46 -21.53
C THR A 617 0.19 -24.89 -21.32
N PRO A 618 -0.41 -25.67 -20.39
CA PRO A 618 -0.17 -27.11 -20.28
C PRO A 618 -0.72 -27.90 -21.48
N GLY A 619 -1.52 -27.26 -22.34
CA GLY A 619 -2.30 -27.92 -23.38
C GLY A 619 -3.44 -28.77 -22.84
N GLY A 620 -4.02 -29.58 -23.73
CA GLY A 620 -5.12 -30.49 -23.47
C GLY A 620 -6.51 -29.85 -23.61
N LYS A 621 -7.51 -30.57 -23.08
CA LYS A 621 -8.92 -30.17 -23.19
C LYS A 621 -9.17 -28.79 -22.60
N GLU A 622 -10.05 -28.05 -23.27
CA GLU A 622 -10.52 -26.75 -22.82
C GLU A 622 -11.05 -26.83 -21.39
N ARG A 623 -10.64 -25.88 -20.55
CA ARG A 623 -11.17 -25.72 -19.20
C ARG A 623 -11.21 -24.26 -18.79
N SER A 624 -12.18 -23.92 -17.96
CA SER A 624 -12.31 -22.58 -17.40
C SER A 624 -11.36 -22.42 -16.21
N VAL A 625 -10.55 -21.36 -16.24
CA VAL A 625 -9.59 -21.01 -15.19
C VAL A 625 -9.82 -19.57 -14.77
N ASN A 626 -9.64 -19.30 -13.48
CA ASN A 626 -9.77 -17.95 -12.93
C ASN A 626 -8.46 -17.16 -13.12
N GLY A 627 -8.55 -15.98 -13.70
CA GLY A 627 -7.46 -15.01 -13.79
C GLY A 627 -7.58 -13.91 -12.73
N ILE A 628 -7.21 -12.70 -13.14
CA ILE A 628 -7.34 -11.48 -12.34
C ILE A 628 -8.82 -11.11 -12.09
N ASP A 629 -9.15 -10.55 -10.92
CA ASP A 629 -10.47 -9.98 -10.57
C ASP A 629 -11.69 -10.87 -10.88
N ARG A 630 -11.50 -12.19 -10.76
CA ARG A 630 -12.53 -13.21 -11.08
C ARG A 630 -12.87 -13.29 -12.57
N VAL A 631 -12.04 -12.73 -13.45
CA VAL A 631 -12.12 -12.89 -14.90
C VAL A 631 -11.81 -14.34 -15.25
N MET A 632 -12.84 -15.09 -15.62
CA MET A 632 -12.71 -16.46 -16.12
C MET A 632 -12.20 -16.44 -17.56
N PHE A 633 -11.24 -17.30 -17.88
CA PHE A 633 -10.76 -17.51 -19.24
C PHE A 633 -10.74 -19.00 -19.60
N THR A 634 -10.80 -19.29 -20.90
CA THR A 634 -10.63 -20.64 -21.42
C THR A 634 -9.15 -20.93 -21.57
N LEU A 635 -8.65 -21.96 -20.88
CA LEU A 635 -7.31 -22.51 -21.06
C LEU A 635 -7.39 -23.72 -22.00
N SER A 636 -6.58 -23.74 -23.05
CA SER A 636 -6.52 -24.82 -24.05
C SER A 636 -5.14 -24.90 -24.72
N ASP A 637 -4.98 -25.75 -25.73
CA ASP A 637 -3.76 -25.81 -26.57
C ASP A 637 -3.44 -24.48 -27.29
N THR A 638 -4.46 -23.65 -27.55
CA THR A 638 -4.32 -22.39 -28.29
C THR A 638 -4.65 -21.16 -27.45
N MET A 639 -5.07 -21.34 -26.20
CA MET A 639 -5.52 -20.27 -25.32
C MET A 639 -4.80 -20.34 -23.97
N ALA A 640 -4.07 -19.27 -23.65
CA ALA A 640 -3.41 -19.04 -22.36
C ALA A 640 -4.06 -17.86 -21.61
N GLU A 641 -3.58 -17.58 -20.40
CA GLU A 641 -4.10 -16.50 -19.57
C GLU A 641 -4.00 -15.15 -20.31
N PRO A 642 -5.10 -14.40 -20.50
CA PRO A 642 -5.12 -13.26 -21.42
C PRO A 642 -4.65 -11.94 -20.80
N CYS A 643 -4.65 -11.83 -19.47
CA CYS A 643 -4.32 -10.60 -18.75
C CYS A 643 -3.82 -10.90 -17.34
N GLY A 644 -3.33 -9.88 -16.64
CA GLY A 644 -2.67 -9.99 -15.36
C GLY A 644 -1.31 -9.29 -15.35
N TYR A 645 -0.83 -8.98 -14.15
CA TYR A 645 0.52 -8.47 -13.98
C TYR A 645 1.47 -9.62 -13.76
N LEU A 646 2.53 -9.69 -14.57
CA LEU A 646 3.52 -10.75 -14.49
C LEU A 646 4.66 -10.36 -13.54
N SER A 647 5.17 -11.35 -12.82
CA SER A 647 6.43 -11.32 -12.08
C SER A 647 7.10 -12.68 -12.16
N ALA A 648 8.44 -12.71 -12.20
CA ALA A 648 9.17 -13.95 -12.34
C ALA A 648 10.51 -13.92 -11.63
N THR A 649 10.94 -15.10 -11.20
CA THR A 649 12.32 -15.38 -10.76
C THR A 649 12.72 -16.75 -11.30
N GLN A 650 14.01 -16.96 -11.58
CA GLN A 650 14.52 -18.29 -11.87
C GLN A 650 15.18 -18.85 -10.61
N THR A 651 14.66 -19.95 -10.10
CA THR A 651 15.16 -20.61 -8.90
C THR A 651 16.50 -21.30 -9.15
N ARG A 652 17.26 -21.55 -8.10
CA ARG A 652 18.56 -22.25 -8.16
C ARG A 652 18.49 -23.66 -8.75
N ASP A 653 17.31 -24.26 -8.82
CA ASP A 653 17.09 -25.54 -9.51
C ASP A 653 17.00 -25.39 -11.06
N GLY A 654 17.08 -24.16 -11.57
CA GLY A 654 16.97 -23.82 -13.00
C GLY A 654 15.54 -23.61 -13.49
N ASN A 655 14.52 -23.83 -12.66
CA ASN A 655 13.14 -23.60 -13.03
C ASN A 655 12.79 -22.10 -12.98
N ILE A 656 11.99 -21.67 -13.94
CA ILE A 656 11.39 -20.34 -14.00
C ILE A 656 10.07 -20.40 -13.23
N GLN A 657 10.00 -19.57 -12.18
CA GLN A 657 8.79 -19.34 -11.40
C GLN A 657 8.11 -18.08 -11.94
N LEU A 658 6.99 -18.24 -12.65
CA LEU A 658 6.21 -17.14 -13.20
C LEU A 658 4.89 -17.05 -12.44
N ILE A 659 4.56 -15.88 -11.92
CA ILE A 659 3.23 -15.59 -11.37
C ILE A 659 2.54 -14.49 -12.15
N THR A 660 1.24 -14.67 -12.37
CA THR A 660 0.29 -13.62 -12.79
C THR A 660 -0.36 -13.02 -11.56
N SER A 661 -1.33 -12.12 -11.70
CA SER A 661 -2.11 -11.62 -10.56
C SER A 661 -2.89 -12.70 -9.79
N LYS A 662 -2.96 -13.94 -10.29
CA LYS A 662 -3.70 -15.04 -9.64
C LYS A 662 -2.98 -16.39 -9.65
N ASN A 663 -2.30 -16.71 -10.74
CA ASN A 663 -1.82 -18.05 -11.04
C ASN A 663 -0.30 -18.13 -11.02
N HIS A 664 0.22 -19.26 -10.55
CA HIS A 664 1.63 -19.63 -10.56
C HIS A 664 1.87 -20.73 -11.59
N TYR A 665 2.92 -20.52 -12.38
CA TYR A 665 3.42 -21.39 -13.44
C TYR A 665 4.89 -21.69 -13.17
N VAL A 666 5.28 -22.94 -13.36
CA VAL A 666 6.68 -23.39 -13.27
C VAL A 666 7.05 -24.02 -14.59
N PHE A 667 8.15 -23.60 -15.19
CA PHE A 667 8.68 -24.23 -16.40
C PHE A 667 10.18 -24.00 -16.54
N ASN A 668 10.84 -24.70 -17.44
CA ASN A 668 12.27 -24.50 -17.71
C ASN A 668 12.54 -24.24 -19.20
N LEU A 669 13.80 -23.92 -19.52
CA LEU A 669 14.21 -23.63 -20.89
C LEU A 669 14.04 -24.85 -21.82
N ALA A 670 14.24 -26.07 -21.31
CA ALA A 670 14.01 -27.31 -22.07
C ALA A 670 12.55 -27.40 -22.55
N TRP A 671 11.60 -27.09 -21.68
CA TRP A 671 10.20 -27.02 -22.06
C TRP A 671 9.96 -25.92 -23.08
N LEU A 672 10.46 -24.71 -22.89
CA LEU A 672 10.30 -23.63 -23.88
C LEU A 672 10.79 -24.01 -25.29
N LYS A 673 11.88 -24.78 -25.38
CA LYS A 673 12.45 -25.27 -26.65
C LYS A 673 11.72 -26.45 -27.28
N THR A 674 10.93 -27.19 -26.49
CA THR A 674 10.21 -28.37 -26.98
C THR A 674 8.95 -27.94 -27.73
N LEU A 675 8.68 -28.50 -28.91
CA LEU A 675 7.42 -28.23 -29.61
C LEU A 675 6.27 -28.98 -28.92
N PRO A 676 5.13 -28.32 -28.62
CA PRO A 676 3.94 -28.99 -28.11
C PRO A 676 3.43 -30.06 -29.08
#